data_AF-A0A369LC71-F1
#
_entry.id   AF-A0A369LC71-F1
#
_cell.length_a   1.000
_cell.length_b   1.000
_cell.length_c   1.000
_cell.angle_alpha   90.00
_cell.angle_beta   90.00
_cell.angle_gamma   90.00
#
_symmetry.space_group_name_H-M   'P 1'
#
loop_
_entity.id
_entity.type
_entity.pdbx_description
1 polymer ?
#
loop_
_entity_poly.entity_id
_entity_poly.type
_entity_poly.pdbx_seq_one_letter_code
_entity_poly.pdbx_strand_id
1 'polypeptide(L)'
;MQESSKILKYGKAALLMGIALLVPCQLCWADNASLNSAASNAPHAVQSENTADVSLNSSMGLNTGSSERTGASAADLEPNTPSTGESEGAGSDSQSPDSSHPTYAKGWNETEDGWVYLTSDNQDSFCEGWLKLGDTWYWFDPATHLMATGVVECNGCMYRFVDSGAREGAMTVGWSYDSEASLWYYARPSGMLECGWLEIGDTWYYFDEETCAMRTGWLELDGAAYYFDESSGAMATGWHWIDGAWYSLRPTGVLERGWLLEGDTWYWLDRETGAMANGPCEIDGTPYGFYSSGAMASGWFFFDGAWYYASDSGVLQSGWLADCGCRYYLDEETYAMQTGWIELDGVEYYFGDASGAMASNRWVVDGDGQAFYAGSSGAILCKGVQSADGIIVTGEDGLPFAGWIELDGNRFLFSDEGLMLTGWQELDGTWYYLNDQGIMQTGWLYWDGHWYLLGNSGAMQTGWNYVDGNWYYFNSWGYMACGGWQYVGSVDYKFSSSGAMVGAWVDVPCYMQYPELPTGCESVALTNLLNYYGFGLSKTTIAGHYLPLSWSNNFVTAFAGDPFTGTGGLNGCVAPAIVIAGNNYLSAAGSSLRAVDVSFSSIPALKNRLACGQPIEVWNTEWGGYPGGRYAASLYNGHNYGLWGGNHAVVLKGYDDEEDIVYVSDSISGDVTRDAKVFFSTWQMMDSQAVAIE
;
A
#
# COMPACT_ATOMS: atom_id res chain seq x y z
N MET A 1 -37.41 31.13 -34.93
CA MET A 1 -37.73 32.27 -34.03
C MET A 1 -36.54 32.44 -33.10
N GLN A 2 -36.04 33.67 -33.04
CA GLN A 2 -34.83 34.10 -32.33
C GLN A 2 -34.90 33.91 -30.81
N GLU A 3 -33.72 33.70 -30.24
CA GLU A 3 -33.24 33.97 -28.88
C GLU A 3 -34.04 33.51 -27.66
N SER A 4 -33.38 32.69 -26.84
CA SER A 4 -33.23 32.94 -25.39
C SER A 4 -32.10 32.08 -24.83
N SER A 5 -30.91 32.66 -24.76
CA SER A 5 -29.78 32.24 -23.95
C SER A 5 -30.09 32.43 -22.45
N LYS A 6 -29.84 31.40 -21.64
CA LYS A 6 -29.40 31.41 -20.22
C LYS A 6 -29.78 30.09 -19.55
N ILE A 7 -28.82 29.20 -19.33
CA ILE A 7 -28.98 28.06 -18.41
C ILE A 7 -27.79 27.98 -17.45
N LEU A 8 -28.13 28.27 -16.19
CA LEU A 8 -27.63 27.84 -14.88
C LEU A 8 -26.11 27.63 -14.66
N LYS A 9 -25.48 28.61 -13.99
CA LYS A 9 -24.50 28.36 -12.91
C LYS A 9 -25.27 28.33 -11.59
N TYR A 10 -25.28 27.21 -10.86
CA TYR A 10 -25.40 27.15 -9.38
C TYR A 10 -25.13 25.71 -8.90
N GLY A 11 -23.92 25.46 -8.39
CA GLY A 11 -23.59 24.31 -7.56
C GLY A 11 -23.33 24.78 -6.13
N LYS A 12 -24.18 24.33 -5.21
CA LYS A 12 -24.31 24.78 -3.81
C LYS A 12 -23.07 24.54 -2.96
N ALA A 13 -22.65 25.57 -2.22
CA ALA A 13 -21.91 25.42 -0.98
C ALA A 13 -22.82 24.77 0.09
N ALA A 14 -22.44 23.59 0.57
CA ALA A 14 -23.00 22.99 1.77
C ALA A 14 -21.94 23.02 2.87
N LEU A 15 -22.17 23.92 3.83
CA LEU A 15 -21.45 24.02 5.09
C LEU A 15 -21.79 22.79 5.95
N LEU A 16 -20.81 21.93 6.23
CA LEU A 16 -20.91 20.90 7.25
C LEU A 16 -19.65 20.95 8.11
N MET A 17 -19.83 21.44 9.34
CA MET A 17 -18.85 21.36 10.41
C MET A 17 -18.52 19.89 10.69
N GLY A 18 -17.29 19.48 10.38
CA GLY A 18 -16.73 18.19 10.77
C GLY A 18 -15.80 18.38 11.96
N ILE A 19 -16.14 17.75 13.09
CA ILE A 19 -15.24 17.50 14.22
C ILE A 19 -14.16 16.53 13.71
N ALA A 20 -12.91 16.96 13.72
CA ALA A 20 -11.76 16.14 13.36
C ALA A 20 -11.49 15.09 14.45
N LEU A 21 -11.59 13.81 14.07
CA LEU A 21 -10.96 12.70 14.78
C LEU A 21 -9.88 12.14 13.86
N LEU A 22 -8.64 12.25 14.34
CA LEU A 22 -7.41 11.71 13.76
C LEU A 22 -7.46 10.18 13.71
N VAL A 23 -7.33 9.61 12.51
CA VAL A 23 -6.80 8.25 12.28
C VAL A 23 -5.92 8.30 11.03
N PRO A 24 -4.66 7.82 11.07
CA PRO A 24 -3.74 7.89 9.94
C PRO A 24 -4.13 6.95 8.79
N CYS A 25 -3.76 7.40 7.60
CA CYS A 25 -4.07 6.81 6.30
C CYS A 25 -3.40 5.43 6.12
N GLN A 26 -4.17 4.36 6.30
CA GLN A 26 -3.93 3.07 5.67
C GLN A 26 -5.10 2.82 4.73
N LEU A 27 -4.92 3.01 3.42
CA LEU A 27 -5.68 2.42 2.30
C LEU A 27 -5.31 3.13 0.99
N CYS A 28 -4.17 2.75 0.41
CA CYS A 28 -3.85 3.02 -1.00
C CYS A 28 -3.44 1.72 -1.70
N TRP A 29 -4.22 0.64 -1.57
CA TRP A 29 -4.06 -0.57 -2.38
C TRP A 29 -5.42 -0.99 -2.92
N ALA A 30 -5.80 -0.46 -4.09
CA ALA A 30 -6.72 -1.09 -5.03
C ALA A 30 -6.60 -0.43 -6.42
N ASP A 31 -6.42 -1.31 -7.41
CA ASP A 31 -6.72 -1.17 -8.84
C ASP A 31 -5.78 -0.36 -9.74
N ASN A 32 -4.74 -1.05 -10.24
CA ASN A 32 -4.60 -1.30 -11.68
C ASN A 32 -3.45 -2.30 -11.96
N ALA A 33 -3.79 -3.57 -12.13
CA ALA A 33 -2.91 -4.56 -12.75
C ALA A 33 -3.55 -5.02 -14.07
N SER A 34 -3.15 -4.40 -15.18
CA SER A 34 -3.36 -4.96 -16.51
C SER A 34 -2.21 -5.92 -16.84
N LEU A 35 -2.62 -7.02 -17.46
CA LEU A 35 -1.84 -8.18 -17.84
C LEU A 35 -0.71 -7.83 -18.81
N ASN A 36 0.51 -8.28 -18.52
CA ASN A 36 1.43 -8.73 -19.54
C ASN A 36 2.36 -9.82 -19.00
N SER A 37 2.26 -10.98 -19.63
CA SER A 37 3.01 -12.21 -19.35
C SER A 37 4.41 -12.17 -19.96
N ALA A 38 5.45 -12.51 -19.19
CA ALA A 38 6.64 -13.17 -19.72
C ALA A 38 7.37 -13.94 -18.59
N ALA A 39 7.50 -15.24 -18.79
CA ALA A 39 8.21 -16.18 -17.93
C ALA A 39 9.73 -16.04 -18.06
N SER A 40 10.48 -16.26 -16.97
CA SER A 40 11.46 -17.36 -16.87
C SER A 40 12.35 -17.29 -15.61
N ASN A 41 12.45 -18.46 -14.96
CA ASN A 41 13.60 -19.04 -14.26
C ASN A 41 14.16 -18.40 -12.97
N ALA A 42 13.73 -18.95 -11.84
CA ALA A 42 14.52 -19.07 -10.61
C ALA A 42 15.12 -20.48 -10.49
N PRO A 43 16.36 -20.67 -9.97
CA PRO A 43 16.85 -21.97 -9.60
C PRO A 43 16.71 -22.26 -8.10
N HIS A 44 16.30 -23.51 -7.86
CA HIS A 44 16.31 -24.34 -6.66
C HIS A 44 17.39 -24.10 -5.59
N ALA A 45 16.98 -24.23 -4.32
CA ALA A 45 17.71 -24.97 -3.27
C ALA A 45 16.73 -25.45 -2.16
N VAL A 46 16.33 -26.72 -2.18
CA VAL A 46 16.66 -27.83 -1.23
C VAL A 46 16.03 -27.70 0.18
N GLN A 47 15.05 -28.58 0.40
CA GLN A 47 14.51 -28.98 1.70
C GLN A 47 15.44 -29.97 2.44
N SER A 48 15.37 -29.99 3.76
CA SER A 48 15.61 -31.20 4.56
C SER A 48 14.54 -31.35 5.65
N GLU A 49 13.82 -32.47 5.58
CA GLU A 49 12.97 -33.00 6.65
C GLU A 49 13.83 -33.61 7.79
N ASN A 50 13.38 -33.50 9.05
CA ASN A 50 13.10 -34.69 9.88
C ASN A 50 12.47 -34.39 11.26
N THR A 51 11.30 -35.02 11.45
CA THR A 51 10.79 -35.77 12.63
C THR A 51 10.56 -35.11 14.00
N ALA A 52 9.27 -34.86 14.27
CA ALA A 52 8.40 -35.39 15.36
C ALA A 52 8.98 -35.87 16.71
N ASP A 53 8.45 -35.32 17.82
CA ASP A 53 7.56 -36.01 18.80
C ASP A 53 7.05 -34.97 19.85
N VAL A 54 5.74 -34.69 19.97
CA VAL A 54 4.67 -35.30 20.80
C VAL A 54 4.53 -34.75 22.24
N SER A 55 3.47 -33.93 22.40
CA SER A 55 2.51 -33.76 23.51
C SER A 55 2.96 -33.32 24.92
N LEU A 56 2.30 -32.30 25.48
CA LEU A 56 1.13 -32.48 26.36
C LEU A 56 0.43 -31.14 26.69
N ASN A 57 -0.90 -31.17 26.61
CA ASN A 57 -1.86 -30.17 27.08
C ASN A 57 -1.82 -30.02 28.60
N SER A 58 -2.07 -28.80 29.10
CA SER A 58 -3.14 -28.58 30.10
C SER A 58 -3.45 -27.09 30.27
N SER A 59 -4.65 -26.72 29.85
CA SER A 59 -5.43 -25.58 30.34
C SER A 59 -5.83 -25.76 31.80
N MET A 60 -5.90 -24.68 32.58
CA MET A 60 -6.94 -24.48 33.60
C MET A 60 -6.93 -23.01 34.07
N GLY A 61 -8.06 -22.33 33.89
CA GLY A 61 -8.42 -21.20 34.74
C GLY A 61 -9.18 -21.69 35.97
N LEU A 62 -9.26 -20.84 37.00
CA LEU A 62 -10.46 -20.49 37.78
C LEU A 62 -10.09 -19.75 39.06
N ASN A 63 -10.49 -18.47 39.11
CA ASN A 63 -11.36 -17.84 40.11
C ASN A 63 -11.51 -18.50 41.50
N THR A 64 -11.28 -17.72 42.56
CA THR A 64 -12.11 -17.50 43.79
C THR A 64 -11.27 -16.63 44.73
N GLY A 65 -11.76 -15.68 45.50
CA GLY A 65 -13.06 -15.51 46.12
C GLY A 65 -12.79 -15.04 47.56
N SER A 66 -13.20 -13.81 47.84
CA SER A 66 -13.23 -13.10 49.12
C SER A 66 -13.61 -13.92 50.36
N SER A 67 -13.07 -13.55 51.53
CA SER A 67 -13.85 -13.52 52.78
C SER A 67 -13.33 -12.46 53.76
N GLU A 68 -14.13 -11.42 53.97
CA GLU A 68 -14.12 -10.61 55.20
C GLU A 68 -14.81 -11.36 56.34
N ARG A 69 -14.35 -11.19 57.60
CA ARG A 69 -15.18 -10.58 58.69
C ARG A 69 -14.54 -10.61 60.10
N THR A 70 -14.64 -9.43 60.73
CA THR A 70 -15.03 -9.09 62.13
C THR A 70 -14.15 -9.44 63.33
N GLY A 71 -13.45 -8.39 63.82
CA GLY A 71 -13.59 -7.71 65.13
C GLY A 71 -14.01 -8.44 66.42
N ALA A 72 -13.22 -8.28 67.50
CA ALA A 72 -13.56 -7.49 68.71
C ALA A 72 -12.55 -7.70 69.88
N SER A 73 -12.05 -6.56 70.41
CA SER A 73 -11.69 -6.18 71.80
C SER A 73 -11.35 -7.23 72.88
N ALA A 74 -10.28 -6.99 73.66
CA ALA A 74 -10.32 -6.69 75.11
C ALA A 74 -8.91 -6.48 75.70
N ALA A 75 -8.85 -5.77 76.82
CA ALA A 75 -7.69 -5.12 77.43
C ALA A 75 -6.98 -5.94 78.54
N ASP A 76 -5.77 -5.45 78.85
CA ASP A 76 -5.00 -5.40 80.11
C ASP A 76 -4.70 -6.66 80.93
N LEU A 77 -3.42 -6.79 81.34
CA LEU A 77 -2.98 -6.90 82.74
C LEU A 77 -1.46 -6.67 82.90
N GLU A 78 -1.15 -5.80 83.85
CA GLU A 78 0.11 -5.25 84.38
C GLU A 78 1.04 -6.29 85.09
N PRO A 79 2.30 -5.98 85.51
CA PRO A 79 2.59 -5.02 86.62
C PRO A 79 3.93 -4.22 86.63
N ASN A 80 3.81 -2.92 86.94
CA ASN A 80 4.31 -2.21 88.14
C ASN A 80 5.61 -2.70 88.85
N THR A 81 6.68 -1.90 89.05
CA THR A 81 6.91 -0.86 90.11
C THR A 81 8.44 -0.59 90.25
N PRO A 82 8.97 0.33 91.10
CA PRO A 82 8.75 1.79 91.21
C PRO A 82 10.07 2.61 91.46
N SER A 83 9.87 3.92 91.75
CA SER A 83 10.72 4.82 92.57
C SER A 83 11.85 5.57 91.82
N THR A 84 12.23 6.80 92.15
CA THR A 84 11.89 7.74 93.24
C THR A 84 12.38 9.13 92.80
N GLY A 85 11.68 10.18 93.22
CA GLY A 85 12.24 11.52 93.30
C GLY A 85 12.05 12.02 94.73
N GLU A 86 13.09 12.63 95.32
CA GLU A 86 12.92 13.58 96.42
C GLU A 86 14.19 14.43 96.66
N SER A 87 13.94 15.74 96.72
CA SER A 87 14.48 16.83 97.54
C SER A 87 15.93 16.85 98.07
N GLU A 88 16.45 18.07 98.01
CA GLU A 88 17.67 18.63 98.59
C GLU A 88 17.87 18.37 100.11
N GLY A 89 19.12 18.14 100.49
CA GLY A 89 19.61 18.17 101.87
C GLY A 89 21.14 18.23 101.89
N ALA A 90 21.68 19.28 102.48
CA ALA A 90 23.10 19.64 102.48
C ALA A 90 23.98 18.85 103.48
N GLY A 91 25.25 18.69 103.12
CA GLY A 91 26.38 18.81 104.07
C GLY A 91 27.15 17.53 104.43
N SER A 92 28.38 17.40 103.92
CA SER A 92 29.64 17.48 104.69
C SER A 92 30.76 16.59 104.11
N ASP A 93 31.94 17.21 103.98
CA ASP A 93 33.21 16.65 103.53
C ASP A 93 33.73 15.48 104.39
N SER A 94 34.37 14.49 103.77
CA SER A 94 35.69 14.01 104.21
C SER A 94 36.40 13.20 103.11
N GLN A 95 37.72 13.35 103.09
CA GLN A 95 38.67 12.99 102.04
C GLN A 95 39.02 11.48 101.97
N SER A 96 39.15 10.98 100.72
CA SER A 96 40.15 10.04 100.11
C SER A 96 40.66 8.80 100.89
N PRO A 97 40.82 7.63 100.24
CA PRO A 97 41.93 7.47 99.30
C PRO A 97 41.59 6.83 97.95
N ASP A 98 42.35 7.29 96.97
CA ASP A 98 42.70 6.71 95.67
C ASP A 98 42.84 5.17 95.64
N SER A 99 41.97 4.54 94.83
CA SER A 99 42.27 3.39 93.96
C SER A 99 41.06 3.10 93.07
N SER A 100 40.66 4.05 92.23
CA SER A 100 39.56 3.83 91.28
C SER A 100 40.06 3.13 90.03
N HIS A 101 40.61 1.92 90.18
CA HIS A 101 40.50 0.95 89.09
C HIS A 101 39.05 0.45 89.13
N PRO A 102 38.25 0.65 88.08
CA PRO A 102 36.91 0.09 88.03
C PRO A 102 37.01 -1.42 88.27
N THR A 103 36.32 -1.93 89.30
CA THR A 103 36.22 -3.37 89.53
C THR A 103 35.14 -3.90 88.60
N TYR A 104 35.57 -4.57 87.53
CA TYR A 104 34.69 -5.16 86.54
C TYR A 104 34.08 -6.46 87.07
N ALA A 105 32.80 -6.69 86.78
CA ALA A 105 32.14 -7.95 87.11
C ALA A 105 32.35 -8.95 85.98
N LYS A 106 32.27 -10.26 86.26
CA LYS A 106 32.19 -11.26 85.19
C LYS A 106 31.04 -10.92 84.24
N GLY A 107 31.33 -10.89 82.94
CA GLY A 107 30.37 -10.51 81.90
C GLY A 107 30.69 -9.17 81.24
N TRP A 108 29.66 -8.52 80.69
CA TRP A 108 29.76 -7.25 79.97
C TRP A 108 30.08 -6.09 80.91
N ASN A 109 31.05 -5.26 80.54
CA ASN A 109 31.38 -4.02 81.22
C ASN A 109 31.60 -2.91 80.18
N GLU A 110 31.06 -1.73 80.44
CA GLU A 110 31.27 -0.54 79.61
C GLU A 110 32.46 0.25 80.16
N THR A 111 33.35 0.68 79.26
CA THR A 111 34.50 1.54 79.59
C THR A 111 34.38 2.86 78.82
N GLU A 112 35.23 3.84 79.15
CA GLU A 112 35.28 5.11 78.42
C GLU A 112 35.62 4.92 76.92
N ASP A 113 36.32 3.84 76.58
CA ASP A 113 36.77 3.52 75.22
C ASP A 113 35.87 2.48 74.50
N GLY A 114 34.85 1.94 75.19
CA GLY A 114 33.90 0.95 74.63
C GLY A 114 33.66 -0.28 75.52
N TRP A 115 32.97 -1.28 74.97
CA TRP A 115 32.57 -2.49 75.71
C TRP A 115 33.69 -3.53 75.81
N VAL A 116 33.84 -4.15 76.99
CA VAL A 116 34.75 -5.28 77.27
C VAL A 116 33.99 -6.44 77.93
N TYR A 117 34.53 -7.66 77.85
CA TYR A 117 33.91 -8.83 78.49
C TYR A 117 34.91 -9.58 79.38
N LEU A 118 34.57 -9.81 80.65
CA LEU A 118 35.39 -10.61 81.57
C LEU A 118 34.86 -12.05 81.66
N THR A 119 35.75 -13.03 81.47
CA THR A 119 35.42 -14.46 81.48
C THR A 119 35.26 -15.04 82.90
N SER A 120 35.76 -14.32 83.91
CA SER A 120 35.63 -14.66 85.34
C SER A 120 35.58 -13.39 86.20
N ASP A 121 35.36 -13.53 87.51
CA ASP A 121 35.42 -12.38 88.44
C ASP A 121 36.86 -11.89 88.69
N ASN A 122 37.87 -12.47 88.01
CA ASN A 122 39.25 -12.01 88.03
C ASN A 122 39.42 -10.78 87.13
N GLN A 123 40.02 -9.72 87.67
CA GLN A 123 40.19 -8.42 87.01
C GLN A 123 41.14 -8.44 85.80
N ASP A 124 41.92 -9.52 85.63
CA ASP A 124 42.80 -9.74 84.47
C ASP A 124 42.21 -10.72 83.44
N SER A 125 40.93 -11.11 83.57
CA SER A 125 40.31 -12.17 82.73
C SER A 125 39.53 -11.67 81.52
N PHE A 126 40.05 -10.63 80.86
CA PHE A 126 39.47 -10.09 79.63
C PHE A 126 39.36 -11.17 78.55
N CYS A 127 38.23 -11.16 77.85
CA CYS A 127 38.03 -11.96 76.67
C CYS A 127 38.87 -11.38 75.54
N GLU A 128 39.53 -12.26 74.78
CA GLU A 128 40.28 -11.92 73.59
C GLU A 128 39.79 -12.79 72.43
N GLY A 129 39.60 -12.17 71.26
CA GLY A 129 39.10 -12.84 70.07
C GLY A 129 37.62 -13.21 70.14
N TRP A 130 37.26 -14.35 69.54
CA TRP A 130 35.86 -14.75 69.35
C TRP A 130 35.19 -15.24 70.63
N LEU A 131 34.06 -14.62 70.96
CA LEU A 131 33.17 -15.04 72.04
C LEU A 131 31.75 -15.32 71.52
N LYS A 132 31.21 -16.50 71.81
CA LYS A 132 29.80 -16.81 71.53
C LYS A 132 28.97 -16.68 72.80
N LEU A 133 27.98 -15.79 72.78
CA LEU A 133 27.00 -15.64 73.84
C LEU A 133 25.61 -15.97 73.29
N GLY A 134 25.02 -17.07 73.77
CA GLY A 134 23.82 -17.64 73.18
C GLY A 134 24.06 -17.99 71.70
N ASP A 135 23.27 -17.38 70.81
CA ASP A 135 23.38 -17.56 69.36
C ASP A 135 24.17 -16.45 68.65
N THR A 136 24.73 -15.48 69.39
CA THR A 136 25.44 -14.33 68.80
C THR A 136 26.95 -14.43 69.02
N TRP A 137 27.71 -14.08 67.99
CA TRP A 137 29.16 -13.97 68.04
C TRP A 137 29.60 -12.51 68.22
N TYR A 138 30.64 -12.32 69.02
CA TYR A 138 31.32 -11.05 69.28
C TYR A 138 32.82 -11.26 69.10
N TRP A 139 33.54 -10.21 68.72
CA TRP A 139 34.99 -10.19 68.65
C TRP A 139 35.54 -9.12 69.61
N PHE A 140 36.55 -9.49 70.38
CA PHE A 140 37.29 -8.56 71.23
C PHE A 140 38.72 -8.47 70.72
N ASP A 141 39.18 -7.25 70.46
CA ASP A 141 40.53 -6.98 69.98
C ASP A 141 41.56 -7.54 70.99
N PRO A 142 42.49 -8.42 70.60
CA PRO A 142 43.45 -9.01 71.53
C PRO A 142 44.45 -8.02 72.17
N ALA A 143 44.64 -6.83 71.59
CA ALA A 143 45.55 -5.81 72.09
C ALA A 143 44.85 -4.79 73.01
N THR A 144 43.59 -4.44 72.73
CA THR A 144 42.85 -3.43 73.50
C THR A 144 41.76 -4.01 74.40
N HIS A 145 41.38 -5.27 74.17
CA HIS A 145 40.26 -5.98 74.79
C HIS A 145 38.87 -5.39 74.49
N LEU A 146 38.80 -4.39 73.60
CA LEU A 146 37.55 -3.74 73.21
C LEU A 146 36.76 -4.59 72.23
N MET A 147 35.44 -4.60 72.39
CA MET A 147 34.51 -5.22 71.47
C MET A 147 34.53 -4.49 70.13
N ALA A 148 34.63 -5.25 69.03
CA ALA A 148 34.54 -4.69 67.69
C ALA A 148 33.13 -4.23 67.34
N THR A 149 33.05 -3.07 66.70
CA THR A 149 31.88 -2.52 65.99
C THR A 149 32.30 -2.17 64.56
N GLY A 150 31.34 -2.05 63.64
CA GLY A 150 31.63 -1.76 62.23
C GLY A 150 32.39 -2.89 61.52
N VAL A 151 33.15 -2.53 60.49
CA VAL A 151 33.94 -3.48 59.69
C VAL A 151 35.34 -3.61 60.26
N VAL A 152 35.73 -4.83 60.66
CA VAL A 152 37.01 -5.12 61.31
C VAL A 152 37.65 -6.36 60.70
N GLU A 153 38.97 -6.31 60.51
CA GLU A 153 39.76 -7.47 60.14
C GLU A 153 40.04 -8.35 61.38
N CYS A 154 39.58 -9.59 61.35
CA CYS A 154 39.81 -10.56 62.41
C CYS A 154 40.58 -11.76 61.84
N ASN A 155 41.82 -11.95 62.28
CA ASN A 155 42.69 -13.06 61.85
C ASN A 155 42.84 -13.21 60.33
N GLY A 156 42.97 -12.10 59.60
CA GLY A 156 43.17 -12.12 58.14
C GLY A 156 41.88 -12.21 57.31
N CYS A 157 40.71 -12.03 57.92
CA CYS A 157 39.41 -12.03 57.24
C CYS A 157 38.57 -10.84 57.72
N MET A 158 37.83 -10.21 56.83
CA MET A 158 36.96 -9.07 57.17
C MET A 158 35.62 -9.56 57.74
N TYR A 159 35.17 -8.94 58.82
CA TYR A 159 33.88 -9.20 59.46
C TYR A 159 33.17 -7.88 59.72
N ARG A 160 31.84 -7.91 59.79
CA ARG A 160 31.05 -6.76 60.18
C ARG A 160 30.30 -7.03 61.47
N PHE A 161 30.34 -6.07 62.37
CA PHE A 161 29.64 -6.05 63.65
C PHE A 161 28.64 -4.89 63.67
N VAL A 162 27.53 -5.04 64.37
CA VAL A 162 26.50 -3.98 64.49
C VAL A 162 27.09 -2.77 65.19
N ASP A 163 26.90 -1.58 64.62
CA ASP A 163 27.59 -0.34 65.03
C ASP A 163 27.08 0.22 66.35
N SER A 164 25.78 0.10 66.61
CA SER A 164 25.14 0.63 67.83
C SER A 164 23.78 -0.01 68.11
N GLY A 165 23.27 0.21 69.32
CA GLY A 165 21.92 -0.15 69.73
C GLY A 165 21.81 -1.54 70.39
N ALA A 166 20.60 -2.11 70.45
CA ALA A 166 20.31 -3.29 71.27
C ALA A 166 21.08 -4.58 70.89
N ARG A 167 21.76 -4.57 69.73
CA ARG A 167 22.61 -5.67 69.24
C ARG A 167 24.03 -5.22 68.93
N GLU A 168 24.48 -4.09 69.47
CA GLU A 168 25.83 -3.55 69.26
C GLU A 168 26.91 -4.63 69.44
N GLY A 169 27.88 -4.65 68.53
CA GLY A 169 28.96 -5.62 68.49
C GLY A 169 28.56 -7.04 68.07
N ALA A 170 27.29 -7.31 67.77
CA ALA A 170 26.87 -8.58 67.23
C ALA A 170 27.42 -8.75 65.80
N MET A 171 28.08 -9.87 65.54
CA MET A 171 28.53 -10.26 64.19
C MET A 171 27.32 -10.41 63.25
N THR A 172 27.38 -9.79 62.08
CA THR A 172 26.33 -9.86 61.07
C THR A 172 26.49 -11.10 60.18
N VAL A 173 25.38 -11.56 59.58
CA VAL A 173 25.32 -12.59 58.55
C VAL A 173 24.32 -12.15 57.49
N GLY A 174 24.59 -12.44 56.22
CA GLY A 174 23.81 -11.93 55.09
C GLY A 174 23.98 -10.42 54.89
N TRP A 175 22.93 -9.78 54.36
CA TRP A 175 22.91 -8.34 54.10
C TRP A 175 22.97 -7.51 55.38
N SER A 176 23.85 -6.51 55.40
CA SER A 176 23.98 -5.57 56.51
C SER A 176 24.34 -4.18 56.00
N TYR A 177 23.71 -3.16 56.59
CA TYR A 177 23.90 -1.76 56.22
C TYR A 177 24.65 -1.02 57.32
N ASP A 178 25.74 -0.37 56.93
CA ASP A 178 26.49 0.57 57.74
C ASP A 178 25.90 1.96 57.60
N SER A 179 25.23 2.42 58.66
CA SER A 179 24.61 3.74 58.69
C SER A 179 25.60 4.88 58.80
N GLU A 180 26.81 4.64 59.29
CA GLU A 180 27.84 5.68 59.42
C GLU A 180 28.55 5.89 58.09
N ALA A 181 28.95 4.79 57.44
CA ALA A 181 29.58 4.84 56.12
C ALA A 181 28.59 4.98 54.96
N SER A 182 27.30 4.73 55.20
CA SER A 182 26.24 4.62 54.18
C SER A 182 26.53 3.56 53.11
N LEU A 183 27.04 2.40 53.54
CA LEU A 183 27.47 1.30 52.66
C LEU A 183 26.79 -0.02 53.03
N TRP A 184 26.59 -0.86 52.01
CA TRP A 184 26.07 -2.22 52.19
C TRP A 184 27.19 -3.26 52.13
N TYR A 185 27.05 -4.30 52.93
CA TYR A 185 27.98 -5.43 53.01
C TYR A 185 27.20 -6.75 53.03
N TYR A 186 27.82 -7.83 52.54
CA TYR A 186 27.26 -9.18 52.62
C TYR A 186 28.22 -10.13 53.32
N ALA A 187 27.75 -10.78 54.38
CA ALA A 187 28.50 -11.78 55.13
C ALA A 187 28.01 -13.20 54.85
N ARG A 188 28.92 -14.16 54.63
CA ARG A 188 28.57 -15.61 54.61
C ARG A 188 28.01 -16.06 55.96
N PRO A 189 27.40 -17.26 56.07
CA PRO A 189 26.95 -17.81 57.36
C PRO A 189 28.06 -17.93 58.44
N SER A 190 29.32 -17.88 58.02
CA SER A 190 30.51 -17.83 58.89
C SER A 190 30.79 -16.45 59.47
N GLY A 191 30.13 -15.39 59.00
CA GLY A 191 30.34 -13.98 59.35
C GLY A 191 31.37 -13.26 58.48
N MET A 192 32.16 -14.00 57.69
CA MET A 192 33.16 -13.41 56.80
C MET A 192 32.48 -12.59 55.70
N LEU A 193 32.98 -11.38 55.47
CA LEU A 193 32.51 -10.51 54.39
C LEU A 193 32.96 -11.03 53.03
N GLU A 194 32.07 -10.88 52.06
CA GLU A 194 32.31 -11.15 50.65
C GLU A 194 32.86 -9.92 49.94
N CYS A 195 33.87 -10.14 49.10
CA CYS A 195 34.54 -9.12 48.32
C CYS A 195 34.67 -9.65 46.87
N GLY A 196 34.61 -8.76 45.89
CA GLY A 196 34.53 -9.11 44.46
C GLY A 196 33.11 -9.53 44.01
N TRP A 197 33.05 -10.31 42.93
CA TRP A 197 31.81 -10.78 42.33
C TRP A 197 31.09 -11.81 43.21
N LEU A 198 29.80 -11.56 43.47
CA LEU A 198 28.96 -12.48 44.22
C LEU A 198 27.55 -12.56 43.64
N GLU A 199 27.09 -13.79 43.42
CA GLU A 199 25.70 -14.07 43.05
C GLU A 199 24.89 -14.41 44.32
N ILE A 200 23.84 -13.64 44.57
CA ILE A 200 22.94 -13.85 45.70
C ILE A 200 21.53 -14.10 45.14
N GLY A 201 21.06 -15.34 45.27
CA GLY A 201 19.86 -15.78 44.57
C GLY A 201 20.17 -15.91 43.08
N ASP A 202 19.53 -15.08 42.25
CA ASP A 202 19.74 -15.00 40.80
C ASP A 202 20.27 -13.62 40.36
N THR A 203 20.80 -12.82 41.30
CA THR A 203 21.27 -11.45 41.05
C THR A 203 22.76 -11.34 41.36
N TRP A 204 23.49 -10.75 40.43
CA TRP A 204 24.92 -10.45 40.59
C TRP A 204 25.14 -9.10 41.27
N TYR A 205 26.08 -9.08 42.19
CA TYR A 205 26.57 -7.90 42.90
C TYR A 205 28.09 -7.87 42.81
N TYR A 206 28.66 -6.68 42.97
CA TYR A 206 30.10 -6.51 43.12
C TYR A 206 30.40 -5.79 44.41
N PHE A 207 31.25 -6.40 45.21
CA PHE A 207 31.79 -5.82 46.44
C PHE A 207 33.23 -5.42 46.18
N ASP A 208 33.62 -4.24 46.66
CA ASP A 208 34.97 -3.73 46.53
C ASP A 208 36.00 -4.72 47.10
N GLU A 209 37.09 -5.00 46.38
CA GLU A 209 38.02 -6.07 46.77
C GLU A 209 38.80 -5.77 48.05
N GLU A 210 39.00 -4.49 48.37
CA GLU A 210 39.76 -4.07 49.56
C GLU A 210 38.85 -3.83 50.75
N THR A 211 37.73 -3.16 50.52
CA THR A 211 36.82 -2.73 51.61
C THR A 211 35.63 -3.66 51.81
N CYS A 212 35.34 -4.53 50.84
CA CYS A 212 34.19 -5.43 50.80
C CYS A 212 32.83 -4.70 50.81
N ALA A 213 32.83 -3.39 50.56
CA ALA A 213 31.62 -2.59 50.42
C ALA A 213 30.97 -2.81 49.06
N MET A 214 29.65 -2.93 49.02
CA MET A 214 28.89 -3.08 47.78
C MET A 214 29.05 -1.86 46.87
N ARG A 215 29.37 -2.08 45.60
CA ARG A 215 29.45 -1.04 44.58
C ARG A 215 28.09 -0.78 43.95
N THR A 216 27.85 0.49 43.62
CA THR A 216 26.71 0.97 42.84
C THR A 216 27.21 1.90 41.73
N GLY A 217 26.36 2.19 40.74
CA GLY A 217 26.69 3.02 39.59
C GLY A 217 27.63 2.34 38.59
N TRP A 218 28.28 3.15 37.77
CA TRP A 218 29.25 2.69 36.77
C TRP A 218 30.56 2.21 37.43
N LEU A 219 31.04 1.05 36.99
CA LEU A 219 32.28 0.46 37.44
C LEU A 219 33.03 -0.17 36.27
N GLU A 220 34.31 0.17 36.14
CA GLU A 220 35.21 -0.45 35.15
C GLU A 220 36.10 -1.48 35.83
N LEU A 221 36.10 -2.70 35.30
CA LEU A 221 36.87 -3.85 35.78
C LEU A 221 37.56 -4.51 34.59
N ASP A 222 38.89 -4.65 34.65
CA ASP A 222 39.70 -5.30 33.61
C ASP A 222 39.42 -4.82 32.16
N GLY A 223 39.09 -3.53 32.00
CA GLY A 223 38.77 -2.91 30.71
C GLY A 223 37.34 -3.16 30.20
N ALA A 224 36.46 -3.72 31.03
CA ALA A 224 35.03 -3.84 30.78
C ALA A 224 34.24 -2.95 31.75
N ALA A 225 33.27 -2.19 31.21
CA ALA A 225 32.38 -1.37 32.01
C ALA A 225 31.10 -2.15 32.38
N TYR A 226 30.66 -1.97 33.61
CA TYR A 226 29.46 -2.54 34.21
C TYR A 226 28.65 -1.43 34.86
N TYR A 227 27.34 -1.64 34.98
CA TYR A 227 26.47 -0.77 35.76
C TYR A 227 25.78 -1.57 36.86
N PHE A 228 25.82 -1.04 38.07
CA PHE A 228 25.11 -1.57 39.22
C PHE A 228 24.02 -0.56 39.62
N ASP A 229 22.79 -1.03 39.76
CA ASP A 229 21.66 -0.16 40.11
C ASP A 229 21.96 0.66 41.37
N GLU A 230 21.73 1.97 41.30
CA GLU A 230 22.11 2.89 42.39
C GLU A 230 21.39 2.61 43.71
N SER A 231 20.19 2.03 43.64
CA SER A 231 19.36 1.79 44.81
C SER A 231 19.62 0.43 45.46
N SER A 232 19.90 -0.58 44.65
CA SER A 232 19.96 -1.98 45.08
C SER A 232 21.34 -2.62 44.95
N GLY A 233 22.24 -2.06 44.14
CA GLY A 233 23.53 -2.65 43.78
C GLY A 233 23.44 -3.84 42.84
N ALA A 234 22.26 -4.16 42.31
CA ALA A 234 22.08 -5.24 41.35
C ALA A 234 22.77 -4.90 40.02
N MET A 235 23.56 -5.83 39.49
CA MET A 235 24.19 -5.68 38.18
C MET A 235 23.14 -5.62 37.07
N ALA A 236 23.20 -4.57 36.26
CA ALA A 236 22.33 -4.39 35.11
C ALA A 236 22.69 -5.34 33.96
N THR A 237 21.66 -5.85 33.29
CA THR A 237 21.74 -6.63 32.05
C THR A 237 20.61 -6.21 31.12
N GLY A 238 20.84 -6.29 29.80
CA GLY A 238 19.92 -5.78 28.78
C GLY A 238 19.90 -4.26 28.69
N TRP A 239 18.79 -3.71 28.19
CA TRP A 239 18.60 -2.27 28.00
C TRP A 239 18.23 -1.55 29.31
N HIS A 240 18.95 -0.47 29.62
CA HIS A 240 18.70 0.39 30.78
C HIS A 240 18.75 1.87 30.42
N TRP A 241 17.82 2.64 30.98
CA TRP A 241 17.80 4.10 30.88
C TRP A 241 18.54 4.71 32.06
N ILE A 242 19.70 5.31 31.80
CA ILE A 242 20.62 5.83 32.82
C ILE A 242 20.99 7.25 32.42
N ASP A 243 20.80 8.21 33.32
CA ASP A 243 21.22 9.61 33.16
C ASP A 243 20.84 10.28 31.83
N GLY A 244 19.66 9.93 31.28
CA GLY A 244 19.13 10.55 30.06
C GLY A 244 19.48 9.83 28.75
N ALA A 245 20.08 8.65 28.80
CA ALA A 245 20.36 7.83 27.62
C ALA A 245 20.07 6.34 27.86
N TRP A 246 19.83 5.60 26.77
CA TRP A 246 19.75 4.14 26.81
C TRP A 246 21.13 3.52 26.64
N TYR A 247 21.40 2.47 27.40
CA TYR A 247 22.60 1.64 27.32
C TYR A 247 22.20 0.17 27.23
N SER A 248 22.94 -0.63 26.46
CA SER A 248 22.78 -2.09 26.43
C SER A 248 23.93 -2.76 27.17
N LEU A 249 23.61 -3.60 28.15
CA LEU A 249 24.56 -4.45 28.86
C LEU A 249 24.32 -5.90 28.44
N ARG A 250 25.38 -6.65 28.15
CA ARG A 250 25.28 -8.08 27.84
C ARG A 250 24.66 -8.86 29.02
N PRO A 251 24.20 -10.10 28.82
CA PRO A 251 23.83 -10.98 29.94
C PRO A 251 24.96 -11.16 30.97
N THR A 252 26.21 -10.93 30.56
CA THR A 252 27.40 -10.92 31.44
C THR A 252 27.61 -9.59 32.16
N GLY A 253 26.74 -8.59 31.99
CA GLY A 253 26.83 -7.24 32.56
C GLY A 253 27.74 -6.25 31.81
N VAL A 254 28.50 -6.74 30.82
CA VAL A 254 29.46 -5.91 30.08
C VAL A 254 28.73 -4.95 29.14
N LEU A 255 29.08 -3.67 29.20
CA LEU A 255 28.57 -2.61 28.33
C LEU A 255 28.87 -2.89 26.85
N GLU A 256 27.84 -2.78 26.02
CA GLU A 256 27.94 -2.89 24.57
C GLU A 256 28.24 -1.53 23.93
N ARG A 257 29.00 -1.56 22.82
CA ARG A 257 29.46 -0.39 22.07
C ARG A 257 29.49 -0.71 20.57
N GLY A 258 29.28 0.30 19.75
CA GLY A 258 29.19 0.20 18.30
C GLY A 258 27.86 -0.35 17.80
N TRP A 259 27.87 -0.98 16.62
CA TRP A 259 26.67 -1.56 16.02
C TRP A 259 26.22 -2.80 16.78
N LEU A 260 24.95 -2.79 17.20
CA LEU A 260 24.27 -3.89 17.86
C LEU A 260 23.09 -4.33 16.98
N LEU A 261 23.06 -5.62 16.61
CA LEU A 261 21.91 -6.24 15.95
C LEU A 261 21.13 -7.04 16.98
N GLU A 262 19.90 -6.64 17.25
CA GLU A 262 18.99 -7.36 18.13
C GLU A 262 17.74 -7.78 17.33
N GLY A 263 17.55 -9.10 17.19
CA GLY A 263 16.59 -9.64 16.24
C GLY A 263 16.96 -9.24 14.81
N ASP A 264 16.08 -8.47 14.16
CA ASP A 264 16.29 -7.90 12.82
C ASP A 264 16.55 -6.38 12.86
N THR A 265 16.75 -5.79 14.05
CA THR A 265 16.85 -4.35 14.25
C THR A 265 18.27 -3.94 14.61
N TRP A 266 18.81 -2.96 13.89
CA TRP A 266 20.11 -2.37 14.19
C TRP A 266 20.00 -1.17 15.13
N TYR A 267 20.95 -1.07 16.05
CA TYR A 267 21.16 0.04 16.97
C TYR A 267 22.62 0.48 16.89
N TRP A 268 22.87 1.74 17.18
CA TRP A 268 24.23 2.26 17.37
C TRP A 268 24.42 2.71 18.81
N LEU A 269 25.42 2.14 19.47
CA LEU A 269 25.89 2.53 20.80
C LEU A 269 27.20 3.29 20.62
N ASP A 270 27.30 4.49 21.17
CA ASP A 270 28.48 5.33 21.03
C ASP A 270 29.75 4.59 21.48
N ARG A 271 30.85 4.76 20.73
CA ARG A 271 32.08 3.97 20.96
C ARG A 271 32.82 4.36 22.24
N GLU A 272 32.62 5.57 22.72
CA GLU A 272 33.30 6.08 23.91
C GLU A 272 32.43 5.86 25.15
N THR A 273 31.16 6.25 25.06
CA THR A 273 30.23 6.30 26.19
C THR A 273 29.32 5.07 26.29
N GLY A 274 29.01 4.41 25.16
CA GLY A 274 28.00 3.35 25.08
C GLY A 274 26.56 3.86 25.02
N ALA A 275 26.34 5.18 24.98
CA ALA A 275 25.01 5.76 24.87
C ALA A 275 24.40 5.45 23.50
N MET A 276 23.14 5.02 23.48
CA MET A 276 22.42 4.71 22.26
C MET A 276 22.09 5.96 21.45
N ALA A 277 22.43 5.97 20.17
CA ALA A 277 22.03 7.04 19.25
C ALA A 277 20.52 7.02 18.97
N ASN A 278 19.98 8.21 18.73
CA ASN A 278 18.64 8.44 18.20
C ASN A 278 18.71 9.65 17.25
N GLY A 279 17.71 9.78 16.36
CA GLY A 279 17.70 10.85 15.37
C GLY A 279 18.84 10.78 14.35
N PRO A 280 19.15 11.91 13.68
CA PRO A 280 20.34 12.03 12.84
C PRO A 280 21.64 11.91 13.65
N CYS A 281 22.53 11.00 13.25
CA CYS A 281 23.81 10.76 13.91
C CYS A 281 24.91 10.49 12.88
N GLU A 282 26.03 11.20 12.96
CA GLU A 282 27.19 10.94 12.11
C GLU A 282 28.07 9.84 12.73
N ILE A 283 28.30 8.78 11.96
CA ILE A 283 29.10 7.61 12.36
C ILE A 283 30.21 7.43 11.33
N ASP A 284 31.46 7.61 11.76
CA ASP A 284 32.66 7.50 10.91
C ASP A 284 32.56 8.32 9.60
N GLY A 285 31.98 9.53 9.67
CA GLY A 285 31.78 10.42 8.52
C GLY A 285 30.59 10.07 7.62
N THR A 286 29.74 9.12 8.03
CA THR A 286 28.51 8.75 7.32
C THR A 286 27.29 9.10 8.18
N PRO A 287 26.32 9.87 7.67
CA PRO A 287 25.13 10.25 8.42
C PRO A 287 24.11 9.10 8.43
N TYR A 288 23.71 8.64 9.61
CA TYR A 288 22.68 7.62 9.82
C TYR A 288 21.46 8.20 10.52
N GLY A 289 20.28 7.67 10.18
CA GLY A 289 19.03 8.00 10.85
C GLY A 289 18.60 6.92 11.83
N PHE A 290 18.10 7.34 12.99
CA PHE A 290 17.55 6.46 14.01
C PHE A 290 16.20 6.99 14.50
N TYR A 291 15.26 6.10 14.79
CA TYR A 291 14.02 6.45 15.49
C TYR A 291 14.32 6.90 16.93
N SER A 292 13.34 7.49 17.61
CA SER A 292 13.47 7.83 19.04
C SER A 292 13.73 6.61 19.94
N SER A 293 13.37 5.41 19.48
CA SER A 293 13.69 4.13 20.11
C SER A 293 15.14 3.66 19.89
N GLY A 294 15.92 4.37 19.07
CA GLY A 294 17.28 3.99 18.67
C GLY A 294 17.37 2.91 17.59
N ALA A 295 16.23 2.37 17.15
CA ALA A 295 16.19 1.52 15.98
C ALA A 295 16.65 2.30 14.75
N MET A 296 17.53 1.73 13.95
CA MET A 296 18.00 2.32 12.70
C MET A 296 16.81 2.54 11.75
N ALA A 297 16.69 3.76 11.24
CA ALA A 297 15.60 4.15 10.36
C ALA A 297 15.79 3.62 8.94
N SER A 298 14.68 3.32 8.26
CA SER A 298 14.65 3.04 6.83
C SER A 298 13.42 3.72 6.24
N GLY A 299 13.61 4.56 5.21
CA GLY A 299 12.58 5.45 4.66
C GLY A 299 12.35 6.69 5.53
N TRP A 300 11.13 7.22 5.47
CA TRP A 300 10.73 8.42 6.21
C TRP A 300 10.67 8.16 7.72
N PHE A 301 11.28 9.05 8.51
CA PHE A 301 11.13 9.06 9.96
C PHE A 301 11.05 10.48 10.50
N PHE A 302 10.30 10.66 11.58
CA PHE A 302 10.11 11.93 12.25
C PHE A 302 10.93 11.96 13.53
N PHE A 303 11.71 13.02 13.72
CA PHE A 303 12.51 13.21 14.91
C PHE A 303 12.65 14.71 15.22
N ASP A 304 12.47 15.07 16.49
CA ASP A 304 12.63 16.44 17.02
C ASP A 304 11.99 17.56 16.17
N GLY A 305 10.74 17.34 15.74
CA GLY A 305 9.98 18.37 15.00
C GLY A 305 10.18 18.35 13.48
N ALA A 306 11.07 17.51 12.94
CA ALA A 306 11.38 17.45 11.52
C ALA A 306 11.26 16.02 10.94
N TRP A 307 11.00 15.95 9.64
CA TRP A 307 11.04 14.70 8.87
C TRP A 307 12.39 14.53 8.21
N TYR A 308 12.85 13.29 8.12
CA TYR A 308 14.09 12.88 7.48
C TYR A 308 13.82 11.63 6.63
N TYR A 309 14.74 11.32 5.72
CA TYR A 309 14.68 10.10 4.92
C TYR A 309 15.99 9.34 5.01
N ALA A 310 15.93 8.08 5.42
CA ALA A 310 17.04 7.15 5.42
C ALA A 310 16.90 6.13 4.28
N SER A 311 18.00 5.75 3.65
CA SER A 311 18.03 4.59 2.75
C SER A 311 17.76 3.28 3.51
N ASP A 312 17.61 2.16 2.80
CA ASP A 312 17.48 0.83 3.42
C ASP A 312 18.68 0.46 4.32
N SER A 313 19.83 1.10 4.10
CA SER A 313 21.04 0.93 4.93
C SER A 313 21.12 1.89 6.11
N GLY A 314 20.10 2.72 6.34
CA GLY A 314 20.07 3.71 7.43
C GLY A 314 20.73 5.04 7.10
N VAL A 315 21.45 5.15 5.97
CA VAL A 315 22.14 6.39 5.59
C VAL A 315 21.15 7.47 5.20
N LEU A 316 21.27 8.66 5.81
CA LEU A 316 20.42 9.82 5.53
C LEU A 316 20.63 10.33 4.11
N GLN A 317 19.54 10.72 3.46
CA GLN A 317 19.55 11.38 2.16
C GLN A 317 19.51 12.90 2.32
N SER A 318 20.10 13.61 1.37
CA SER A 318 20.03 15.07 1.24
C SER A 318 19.75 15.48 -0.22
N GLY A 319 19.33 16.72 -0.43
CA GLY A 319 18.96 17.26 -1.73
C GLY A 319 17.62 16.74 -2.25
N TRP A 320 17.51 16.61 -3.57
CA TRP A 320 16.27 16.18 -4.22
C TRP A 320 15.95 14.70 -3.98
N LEU A 321 14.76 14.44 -3.44
CA LEU A 321 14.22 13.11 -3.24
C LEU A 321 12.92 12.94 -4.03
N ALA A 322 12.79 11.84 -4.78
CA ALA A 322 11.54 11.44 -5.41
C ALA A 322 11.00 10.19 -4.72
N ASP A 323 9.78 10.28 -4.20
CA ASP A 323 9.13 9.18 -3.50
C ASP A 323 7.62 9.20 -3.78
N CYS A 324 7.05 8.02 -4.08
CA CYS A 324 5.61 7.84 -4.35
C CYS A 324 4.99 8.85 -5.34
N GLY A 325 5.74 9.29 -6.35
CA GLY A 325 5.28 10.25 -7.37
C GLY A 325 5.36 11.73 -6.95
N CYS A 326 5.77 12.01 -5.71
CA CYS A 326 6.06 13.33 -5.20
C CYS A 326 7.56 13.61 -5.22
N ARG A 327 7.92 14.90 -5.24
CA ARG A 327 9.29 15.36 -5.01
C ARG A 327 9.38 16.13 -3.72
N TYR A 328 10.51 15.98 -3.05
CA TYR A 328 10.85 16.60 -1.78
C TYR A 328 12.26 17.16 -1.88
N TYR A 329 12.58 18.09 -0.99
CA TYR A 329 13.94 18.56 -0.84
C TYR A 329 14.37 18.37 0.62
N LEU A 330 15.47 17.65 0.81
CA LEU A 330 16.08 17.42 2.10
C LEU A 330 17.27 18.38 2.21
N ASP A 331 17.37 19.09 3.32
CA ASP A 331 18.44 20.03 3.59
C ASP A 331 19.83 19.38 3.46
N GLU A 332 20.79 20.07 2.84
CA GLU A 332 22.11 19.48 2.58
C GLU A 332 22.99 19.35 3.81
N GLU A 333 22.75 20.17 4.84
CA GLU A 333 23.55 20.18 6.07
C GLU A 333 22.87 19.42 7.20
N THR A 334 21.56 19.63 7.36
CA THR A 334 20.77 19.07 8.46
C THR A 334 20.01 17.82 8.08
N TYR A 335 19.88 17.48 6.79
CA TYR A 335 19.09 16.36 6.26
C TYR A 335 17.57 16.48 6.49
N ALA A 336 17.11 17.55 7.12
CA ALA A 336 15.70 17.77 7.41
C ALA A 336 14.93 18.08 6.12
N MET A 337 13.73 17.53 6.00
CA MET A 337 12.82 17.82 4.91
C MET A 337 12.36 19.27 4.96
N GLN A 338 12.54 19.99 3.85
CA GLN A 338 12.11 21.37 3.69
C GLN A 338 10.60 21.46 3.45
N THR A 339 9.99 22.51 4.00
CA THR A 339 8.58 22.86 3.82
C THR A 339 8.44 24.37 3.54
N GLY A 340 7.31 24.77 2.96
CA GLY A 340 7.03 26.16 2.60
C GLY A 340 7.81 26.64 1.37
N TRP A 341 8.06 27.95 1.35
CA TRP A 341 8.77 28.64 0.27
C TRP A 341 10.28 28.47 0.40
N ILE A 342 10.91 27.92 -0.64
CA ILE A 342 12.35 27.69 -0.69
C ILE A 342 12.89 28.22 -2.02
N GLU A 343 14.01 28.94 -1.96
CA GLU A 343 14.77 29.36 -3.14
C GLU A 343 16.02 28.47 -3.27
N LEU A 344 16.15 27.79 -4.40
CA LEU A 344 17.29 26.93 -4.73
C LEU A 344 17.93 27.44 -6.02
N ASP A 345 19.20 27.82 -5.98
CA ASP A 345 19.95 28.35 -7.12
C ASP A 345 19.24 29.50 -7.88
N GLY A 346 18.51 30.35 -7.15
CA GLY A 346 17.75 31.48 -7.71
C GLY A 346 16.40 31.09 -8.32
N VAL A 347 15.93 29.87 -8.11
CA VAL A 347 14.61 29.38 -8.54
C VAL A 347 13.73 29.18 -7.31
N GLU A 348 12.55 29.80 -7.31
CA GLU A 348 11.55 29.65 -6.25
C GLU A 348 10.76 28.34 -6.42
N TYR A 349 10.59 27.62 -5.30
CA TYR A 349 9.77 26.42 -5.17
C TYR A 349 8.84 26.56 -3.96
N TYR A 350 7.72 25.83 -4.00
CA TYR A 350 6.84 25.66 -2.85
C TYR A 350 6.71 24.18 -2.49
N PHE A 351 7.04 23.85 -1.25
CA PHE A 351 6.83 22.55 -0.64
C PHE A 351 5.68 22.65 0.35
N GLY A 352 4.71 21.75 0.31
CA GLY A 352 3.52 21.86 1.16
C GLY A 352 3.88 21.91 2.65
N ASP A 353 3.36 22.90 3.38
CA ASP A 353 3.73 23.18 4.79
C ASP A 353 3.68 21.95 5.72
N ALA A 354 2.69 21.08 5.51
CA ALA A 354 2.50 19.88 6.33
C ALA A 354 3.14 18.61 5.74
N SER A 355 3.30 18.55 4.42
CA SER A 355 3.70 17.31 3.73
C SER A 355 5.12 17.33 3.18
N GLY A 356 5.72 18.51 2.98
CA GLY A 356 6.98 18.68 2.24
C GLY A 356 6.91 18.29 0.77
N ALA A 357 5.74 17.90 0.25
CA ALA A 357 5.60 17.56 -1.16
C ALA A 357 5.66 18.84 -2.00
N MET A 358 6.58 18.86 -2.96
CA MET A 358 6.76 19.96 -3.88
C MET A 358 5.53 20.14 -4.77
N ALA A 359 5.03 21.36 -4.87
CA ALA A 359 4.01 21.70 -5.85
C ALA A 359 4.58 21.58 -7.27
N SER A 360 3.83 20.95 -8.17
CA SER A 360 4.14 20.88 -9.60
C SER A 360 2.87 20.77 -10.43
N ASN A 361 2.87 21.38 -11.62
CA ASN A 361 1.72 21.48 -12.52
C ASN A 361 0.44 21.98 -11.83
N ARG A 362 0.56 22.95 -10.93
CA ARG A 362 -0.58 23.43 -10.14
C ARG A 362 -0.41 24.86 -9.67
N TRP A 363 -1.54 25.49 -9.36
CA TRP A 363 -1.57 26.73 -8.62
C TRP A 363 -1.47 26.47 -7.12
N VAL A 364 -0.73 27.34 -6.44
CA VAL A 364 -0.62 27.45 -4.99
C VAL A 364 -1.10 28.84 -4.60
N VAL A 365 -1.97 28.94 -3.61
CA VAL A 365 -2.47 30.23 -3.10
C VAL A 365 -2.05 30.36 -1.64
N ASP A 366 -1.40 31.47 -1.31
CA ASP A 366 -0.97 31.75 0.06
C ASP A 366 -2.09 32.36 0.93
N GLY A 367 -1.78 32.62 2.20
CA GLY A 367 -2.73 33.20 3.16
C GLY A 367 -3.16 34.63 2.84
N ASP A 368 -2.41 35.35 2.02
CA ASP A 368 -2.70 36.72 1.59
C ASP A 368 -3.47 36.76 0.25
N GLY A 369 -3.72 35.59 -0.34
CA GLY A 369 -4.43 35.44 -1.61
C GLY A 369 -3.55 35.64 -2.84
N GLN A 370 -2.23 35.64 -2.70
CA GLN A 370 -1.34 35.58 -3.87
C GLN A 370 -1.34 34.16 -4.43
N ALA A 371 -1.41 34.05 -5.74
CA ALA A 371 -1.42 32.78 -6.45
C ALA A 371 -0.11 32.60 -7.21
N PHE A 372 0.43 31.38 -7.23
CA PHE A 372 1.70 31.05 -7.85
C PHE A 372 1.53 29.78 -8.65
N TYR A 373 1.91 29.80 -9.94
CA TYR A 373 1.88 28.59 -10.75
C TYR A 373 3.22 27.88 -10.69
N ALA A 374 3.23 26.69 -10.10
CA ALA A 374 4.36 25.78 -10.14
C ALA A 374 4.30 24.94 -11.41
N GLY A 375 5.33 25.04 -12.25
CA GLY A 375 5.46 24.27 -13.48
C GLY A 375 5.69 22.77 -13.25
N SER A 376 5.96 22.03 -14.31
CA SER A 376 6.26 20.60 -14.26
C SER A 376 7.54 20.30 -13.48
N SER A 377 8.53 21.20 -13.51
CA SER A 377 9.75 21.10 -12.71
C SER A 377 9.54 21.49 -11.24
N GLY A 378 8.42 22.13 -10.91
CA GLY A 378 8.11 22.75 -9.62
C GLY A 378 8.53 24.20 -9.49
N ALA A 379 9.32 24.71 -10.44
CA ALA A 379 9.69 26.12 -10.48
C ALA A 379 8.45 27.00 -10.59
N ILE A 380 8.41 28.10 -9.83
CA ILE A 380 7.36 29.10 -9.98
C ILE A 380 7.55 29.87 -11.28
N LEU A 381 6.58 29.77 -12.18
CA LEU A 381 6.66 30.36 -13.52
C LEU A 381 5.93 31.69 -13.64
N CYS A 382 4.84 31.87 -12.89
CA CYS A 382 4.09 33.12 -12.88
C CYS A 382 3.31 33.30 -11.57
N LYS A 383 2.91 34.55 -11.33
CA LYS A 383 2.20 34.99 -10.14
C LYS A 383 0.87 35.62 -10.54
N GLY A 384 -0.11 35.52 -9.66
CA GLY A 384 -1.47 36.04 -9.82
C GLY A 384 -2.09 36.36 -8.47
N VAL A 385 -3.38 36.67 -8.48
CA VAL A 385 -4.14 37.00 -7.27
C VAL A 385 -5.46 36.22 -7.27
N GLN A 386 -5.76 35.59 -6.14
CA GLN A 386 -7.04 34.92 -5.91
C GLN A 386 -8.16 35.97 -5.74
N SER A 387 -9.19 35.85 -6.55
CA SER A 387 -10.42 36.64 -6.47
C SER A 387 -11.62 35.75 -6.09
N ALA A 388 -12.80 36.35 -5.96
CA ALA A 388 -14.04 35.60 -5.73
C ALA A 388 -14.43 34.69 -6.90
N ASP A 389 -13.99 35.03 -8.12
CA ASP A 389 -14.36 34.33 -9.35
C ASP A 389 -13.27 33.36 -9.84
N GLY A 390 -12.07 33.40 -9.25
CA GLY A 390 -10.92 32.57 -9.62
C GLY A 390 -9.60 33.31 -9.54
N ILE A 391 -8.54 32.74 -10.12
CA ILE A 391 -7.20 33.33 -10.14
C ILE A 391 -7.08 34.32 -11.29
N ILE A 392 -6.67 35.55 -10.99
CA ILE A 392 -6.37 36.59 -11.99
C ILE A 392 -4.87 36.67 -12.17
N VAL A 393 -4.40 36.55 -13.41
CA VAL A 393 -2.97 36.55 -13.75
C VAL A 393 -2.66 37.76 -14.63
N THR A 394 -1.62 38.48 -14.24
CA THR A 394 -1.10 39.66 -14.95
C THR A 394 0.36 39.39 -15.30
N GLY A 395 0.75 39.71 -16.53
CA GLY A 395 2.14 39.66 -16.96
C GLY A 395 3.02 40.66 -16.21
N GLU A 396 4.33 40.51 -16.35
CA GLU A 396 5.32 41.42 -15.72
C GLU A 396 5.19 42.88 -16.20
N ASP A 397 4.61 43.08 -17.38
CA ASP A 397 4.29 44.40 -17.96
C ASP A 397 3.04 45.06 -17.35
N GLY A 398 2.35 44.37 -16.44
CA GLY A 398 1.12 44.82 -15.83
C GLY A 398 -0.12 44.62 -16.70
N LEU A 399 -0.02 43.91 -17.83
CA LEU A 399 -1.17 43.58 -18.68
C LEU A 399 -1.78 42.22 -18.30
N PRO A 400 -3.11 42.07 -18.34
CA PRO A 400 -3.74 40.79 -18.05
C PRO A 400 -3.35 39.75 -19.10
N PHE A 401 -3.21 38.49 -18.67
CA PHE A 401 -3.18 37.38 -19.60
C PHE A 401 -4.54 37.26 -20.28
N ALA A 402 -4.59 37.03 -21.59
CA ALA A 402 -5.84 36.91 -22.33
C ALA A 402 -5.75 35.83 -23.41
N GLY A 403 -6.80 35.03 -23.55
CA GLY A 403 -6.85 33.93 -24.51
C GLY A 403 -5.97 32.75 -24.11
N TRP A 404 -5.49 32.00 -25.11
CA TRP A 404 -4.65 30.83 -24.89
C TRP A 404 -3.23 31.22 -24.49
N ILE A 405 -2.78 30.73 -23.35
CA ILE A 405 -1.41 30.90 -22.85
C ILE A 405 -0.81 29.53 -22.59
N GLU A 406 0.45 29.34 -22.97
CA GLU A 406 1.20 28.11 -22.70
C GLU A 406 2.28 28.40 -21.65
N LEU A 407 2.31 27.60 -20.59
CA LEU A 407 3.29 27.65 -19.51
C LEU A 407 3.84 26.24 -19.31
N ASP A 408 5.11 26.04 -19.64
CA ASP A 408 5.83 24.77 -19.44
C ASP A 408 5.10 23.56 -20.05
N GLY A 409 4.62 23.73 -21.29
CA GLY A 409 3.89 22.72 -22.05
C GLY A 409 2.41 22.56 -21.67
N ASN A 410 1.96 23.18 -20.59
CA ASN A 410 0.55 23.20 -20.20
C ASN A 410 -0.15 24.41 -20.83
N ARG A 411 -1.34 24.18 -21.40
CA ARG A 411 -2.16 25.25 -22.00
C ARG A 411 -3.28 25.67 -21.06
N PHE A 412 -3.45 26.98 -20.94
CA PHE A 412 -4.45 27.66 -20.13
C PHE A 412 -5.29 28.57 -21.02
N LEU A 413 -6.51 28.86 -20.58
CA LEU A 413 -7.38 29.83 -21.23
C LEU A 413 -7.74 30.93 -20.23
N PHE A 414 -7.52 32.19 -20.61
CA PHE A 414 -7.80 33.36 -19.78
C PHE A 414 -8.86 34.25 -20.43
N SER A 415 -9.70 34.91 -19.61
CA SER A 415 -10.57 36.00 -20.08
C SER A 415 -9.76 37.25 -20.45
N ASP A 416 -10.40 38.23 -21.08
CA ASP A 416 -9.75 39.51 -21.43
C ASP A 416 -9.30 40.31 -20.18
N GLU A 417 -9.84 39.98 -19.01
CA GLU A 417 -9.50 40.57 -17.70
C GLU A 417 -8.45 39.79 -16.90
N GLY A 418 -7.85 38.73 -17.46
CA GLY A 418 -6.83 37.95 -16.75
C GLY A 418 -7.35 36.80 -15.92
N LEU A 419 -8.66 36.55 -15.91
CA LEU A 419 -9.24 35.45 -15.12
C LEU A 419 -8.93 34.11 -15.77
N MET A 420 -8.27 33.22 -15.05
CA MET A 420 -8.03 31.84 -15.47
C MET A 420 -9.35 31.06 -15.53
N LEU A 421 -9.67 30.51 -16.70
CA LEU A 421 -10.88 29.72 -16.91
C LEU A 421 -10.66 28.25 -16.58
N THR A 422 -11.70 27.60 -16.05
CA THR A 422 -11.76 26.18 -15.72
C THR A 422 -13.04 25.55 -16.28
N GLY A 423 -13.12 24.21 -16.31
CA GLY A 423 -14.25 23.46 -16.83
C GLY A 423 -14.40 23.53 -18.35
N TRP A 424 -15.62 23.26 -18.84
CA TRP A 424 -15.95 23.30 -20.26
C TRP A 424 -16.02 24.73 -20.81
N GLN A 425 -15.34 24.97 -21.93
CA GLN A 425 -15.28 26.25 -22.63
C GLN A 425 -15.54 26.05 -24.13
N GLU A 426 -16.47 26.84 -24.70
CA GLU A 426 -16.78 26.82 -26.12
C GLU A 426 -16.12 28.02 -26.81
N LEU A 427 -15.30 27.74 -27.83
CA LEU A 427 -14.62 28.74 -28.65
C LEU A 427 -14.88 28.42 -30.12
N ASP A 428 -15.53 29.34 -30.84
CA ASP A 428 -15.86 29.22 -32.26
C ASP A 428 -16.52 27.87 -32.63
N GLY A 429 -17.43 27.39 -31.78
CA GLY A 429 -18.15 26.12 -31.97
C GLY A 429 -17.35 24.86 -31.61
N THR A 430 -16.14 25.02 -31.05
CA THR A 430 -15.31 23.91 -30.56
C THR A 430 -15.25 23.93 -29.04
N TRP A 431 -15.50 22.78 -28.42
CA TRP A 431 -15.44 22.62 -26.97
C TRP A 431 -14.06 22.16 -26.50
N TYR A 432 -13.61 22.74 -25.39
CA TYR A 432 -12.37 22.41 -24.68
C TYR A 432 -12.70 22.22 -23.20
N TYR A 433 -11.90 21.42 -22.50
CA TYR A 433 -12.04 21.24 -21.06
C TYR A 433 -10.74 21.61 -20.34
N LEU A 434 -10.84 22.52 -19.37
CA LEU A 434 -9.76 22.95 -18.50
C LEU A 434 -10.02 22.31 -17.13
N ASN A 435 -9.02 21.70 -16.49
CA ASN A 435 -9.21 21.13 -15.16
C ASN A 435 -9.38 22.24 -14.09
N ASP A 436 -9.49 21.85 -12.82
CA ASP A 436 -9.58 22.77 -11.68
C ASP A 436 -8.35 23.67 -11.52
N GLN A 437 -7.19 23.21 -11.98
CA GLN A 437 -5.95 23.99 -12.07
C GLN A 437 -5.85 24.84 -13.35
N GLY A 438 -6.88 24.86 -14.19
CA GLY A 438 -6.91 25.62 -15.45
C GLY A 438 -6.12 24.98 -16.61
N ILE A 439 -5.55 23.79 -16.41
CA ILE A 439 -4.78 23.08 -17.43
C ILE A 439 -5.73 22.38 -18.40
N MET A 440 -5.57 22.66 -19.69
CA MET A 440 -6.33 22.04 -20.77
C MET A 440 -6.07 20.55 -20.85
N GLN A 441 -7.16 19.77 -20.85
CA GLN A 441 -7.09 18.32 -20.94
C GLN A 441 -7.07 17.85 -22.39
N THR A 442 -6.47 16.67 -22.60
CA THR A 442 -6.47 15.93 -23.87
C THR A 442 -6.74 14.46 -23.57
N GLY A 443 -7.11 13.68 -24.58
CA GLY A 443 -7.45 12.26 -24.42
C GLY A 443 -8.80 12.02 -23.77
N TRP A 444 -8.94 10.90 -23.07
CA TRP A 444 -10.18 10.49 -22.42
C TRP A 444 -10.51 11.35 -21.20
N LEU A 445 -11.75 11.85 -21.14
CA LEU A 445 -12.26 12.63 -20.02
C LEU A 445 -13.56 12.00 -19.51
N TYR A 446 -13.62 11.67 -18.22
CA TYR A 446 -14.87 11.32 -17.56
C TYR A 446 -15.40 12.52 -16.78
N TRP A 447 -16.58 12.99 -17.15
CA TRP A 447 -17.19 14.16 -16.52
C TRP A 447 -18.71 14.05 -16.50
N ASP A 448 -19.32 14.37 -15.35
CA ASP A 448 -20.77 14.36 -15.14
C ASP A 448 -21.47 13.07 -15.62
N GLY A 449 -20.88 11.90 -15.33
CA GLY A 449 -21.46 10.61 -15.68
C GLY A 449 -21.18 10.13 -17.11
N HIS A 450 -20.49 10.92 -17.93
CA HIS A 450 -20.24 10.63 -19.34
C HIS A 450 -18.75 10.61 -19.68
N TRP A 451 -18.38 9.75 -20.63
CA TRP A 451 -17.05 9.76 -21.25
C TRP A 451 -17.05 10.64 -22.49
N TYR A 452 -15.98 11.43 -22.62
CA TYR A 452 -15.67 12.29 -23.76
C TYR A 452 -14.26 11.95 -24.26
N LEU A 453 -13.98 12.29 -25.51
CA LEU A 453 -12.64 12.24 -26.07
C LEU A 453 -12.23 13.64 -26.50
N LEU A 454 -11.12 14.12 -25.98
CA LEU A 454 -10.48 15.37 -26.39
C LEU A 454 -9.29 15.04 -27.29
N GLY A 455 -9.21 15.64 -28.47
CA GLY A 455 -8.09 15.44 -29.37
C GLY A 455 -6.79 16.04 -28.82
N ASN A 456 -5.66 15.84 -29.50
CA ASN A 456 -4.37 16.42 -29.09
C ASN A 456 -4.37 17.95 -29.00
N SER A 457 -5.25 18.64 -29.73
CA SER A 457 -5.42 20.09 -29.62
C SER A 457 -6.27 20.54 -28.43
N GLY A 458 -6.87 19.58 -27.70
CA GLY A 458 -7.88 19.78 -26.66
C GLY A 458 -9.31 19.83 -27.18
N ALA A 459 -9.51 19.82 -28.50
CA ALA A 459 -10.84 19.89 -29.10
C ALA A 459 -11.65 18.62 -28.83
N MET A 460 -12.85 18.77 -28.29
CA MET A 460 -13.79 17.66 -28.06
C MET A 460 -14.18 16.98 -29.37
N GLN A 461 -14.06 15.66 -29.41
CA GLN A 461 -14.41 14.83 -30.54
C GLN A 461 -15.89 14.46 -30.51
N THR A 462 -16.48 14.35 -31.70
CA THR A 462 -17.84 13.81 -31.92
C THR A 462 -17.80 12.81 -33.08
N GLY A 463 -18.84 12.01 -33.23
CA GLY A 463 -18.93 10.97 -34.26
C GLY A 463 -17.99 9.79 -34.02
N TRP A 464 -17.66 9.09 -35.10
CA TRP A 464 -16.81 7.90 -35.08
C TRP A 464 -15.34 8.26 -34.87
N ASN A 465 -14.72 7.64 -33.87
CA ASN A 465 -13.31 7.83 -33.52
C ASN A 465 -12.63 6.47 -33.34
N TYR A 466 -11.46 6.29 -33.95
CA TYR A 466 -10.67 5.08 -33.84
C TYR A 466 -9.52 5.29 -32.86
N VAL A 467 -9.56 4.58 -31.73
CA VAL A 467 -8.62 4.75 -30.61
C VAL A 467 -8.13 3.38 -30.16
N ASP A 468 -6.81 3.20 -30.08
CA ASP A 468 -6.15 1.99 -29.58
C ASP A 468 -6.69 0.67 -30.15
N GLY A 469 -6.97 0.66 -31.46
CA GLY A 469 -7.43 -0.53 -32.17
C GLY A 469 -8.95 -0.70 -32.25
N ASN A 470 -9.73 0.14 -31.57
CA ASN A 470 -11.19 0.02 -31.46
C ASN A 470 -11.91 1.26 -31.98
N TRP A 471 -13.12 1.05 -32.51
CA TRP A 471 -14.03 2.13 -32.88
C TRP A 471 -14.92 2.53 -31.71
N TYR A 472 -15.06 3.82 -31.49
CA TYR A 472 -15.96 4.44 -30.53
C TYR A 472 -16.86 5.44 -31.25
N TYR A 473 -18.06 5.66 -30.72
CA TYR A 473 -18.97 6.66 -31.24
C TYR A 473 -19.34 7.67 -30.16
N PHE A 474 -19.23 8.95 -30.48
CA PHE A 474 -19.61 10.05 -29.62
C PHE A 474 -20.78 10.80 -30.26
N ASN A 475 -21.84 11.06 -29.50
CA ASN A 475 -23.00 11.79 -30.03
C ASN A 475 -22.67 13.29 -30.25
N SER A 476 -23.65 14.09 -30.68
CA SER A 476 -23.46 15.54 -30.92
C SER A 476 -23.11 16.35 -29.68
N TRP A 477 -23.33 15.80 -28.48
CA TRP A 477 -22.94 16.38 -27.19
C TRP A 477 -21.58 15.86 -26.70
N GLY A 478 -20.90 15.02 -27.50
CA GLY A 478 -19.62 14.40 -27.13
C GLY A 478 -19.75 13.22 -26.19
N TYR A 479 -20.96 12.70 -25.92
CA TYR A 479 -21.12 11.56 -25.02
C TYR A 479 -20.81 10.27 -25.75
N MET A 480 -19.89 9.49 -25.20
CA MET A 480 -19.56 8.16 -25.70
C MET A 480 -20.77 7.22 -25.61
N ALA A 481 -21.07 6.52 -26.70
CA ALA A 481 -21.99 5.39 -26.70
C ALA A 481 -21.35 4.19 -25.98
N CYS A 482 -22.08 3.56 -25.06
CA CYS A 482 -21.60 2.37 -24.34
C CYS A 482 -22.76 1.48 -23.88
N GLY A 483 -22.45 0.22 -23.59
CA GLY A 483 -23.31 -0.67 -22.82
C GLY A 483 -24.61 -1.05 -23.53
N GLY A 484 -24.58 -1.34 -24.83
CA GLY A 484 -25.76 -1.81 -25.56
C GLY A 484 -25.80 -1.47 -27.04
N TRP A 485 -26.95 -1.77 -27.64
CA TRP A 485 -27.26 -1.46 -29.04
C TRP A 485 -27.69 -0.01 -29.20
N GLN A 486 -27.15 0.68 -30.20
CA GLN A 486 -27.54 2.04 -30.57
C GLN A 486 -27.66 2.19 -32.08
N TYR A 487 -28.74 2.83 -32.51
CA TYR A 487 -28.99 3.14 -33.90
C TYR A 487 -28.23 4.40 -34.34
N VAL A 488 -27.30 4.26 -35.27
CA VAL A 488 -26.46 5.36 -35.78
C VAL A 488 -26.57 5.42 -37.32
N GLY A 489 -27.25 6.46 -37.81
CA GLY A 489 -27.49 6.65 -39.24
C GLY A 489 -28.52 5.64 -39.79
N SER A 490 -28.04 4.47 -40.22
CA SER A 490 -28.83 3.39 -40.84
C SER A 490 -28.46 1.98 -40.34
N VAL A 491 -27.63 1.90 -39.30
CA VAL A 491 -27.07 0.65 -38.77
C VAL A 491 -27.23 0.67 -37.26
N ASP A 492 -27.64 -0.45 -36.68
CA ASP A 492 -27.57 -0.66 -35.23
C ASP A 492 -26.18 -1.16 -34.89
N TYR A 493 -25.49 -0.49 -33.98
CA TYR A 493 -24.17 -0.89 -33.49
C TYR A 493 -24.26 -1.31 -32.04
N LYS A 494 -23.55 -2.38 -31.70
CA LYS A 494 -23.36 -2.82 -30.32
C LYS A 494 -22.07 -2.22 -29.79
N PHE A 495 -22.16 -1.54 -28.65
CA PHE A 495 -21.02 -1.06 -27.89
C PHE A 495 -20.91 -1.82 -26.57
N SER A 496 -19.70 -2.24 -26.24
CA SER A 496 -19.35 -2.86 -24.95
C SER A 496 -19.50 -1.86 -23.80
N SER A 497 -19.35 -2.32 -22.56
CA SER A 497 -19.36 -1.45 -21.37
C SER A 497 -18.24 -0.39 -21.37
N SER A 498 -17.12 -0.66 -22.05
CA SER A 498 -16.02 0.31 -22.24
C SER A 498 -16.27 1.29 -23.40
N GLY A 499 -17.34 1.10 -24.17
CA GLY A 499 -17.69 1.92 -25.33
C GLY A 499 -17.07 1.46 -26.66
N ALA A 500 -16.24 0.42 -26.65
CA ALA A 500 -15.71 -0.14 -27.90
C ALA A 500 -16.84 -0.80 -28.70
N MET A 501 -16.89 -0.55 -30.00
CA MET A 501 -17.82 -1.19 -30.94
C MET A 501 -17.46 -2.67 -31.10
N VAL A 502 -18.44 -3.53 -30.83
CA VAL A 502 -18.29 -5.01 -30.82
C VAL A 502 -19.32 -5.71 -31.70
N GLY A 503 -20.24 -4.98 -32.31
CA GLY A 503 -21.24 -5.56 -33.20
C GLY A 503 -21.88 -4.53 -34.10
N ALA A 504 -22.48 -5.04 -35.18
CA ALA A 504 -23.27 -4.26 -36.13
C ALA A 504 -24.42 -5.11 -36.65
N TRP A 505 -25.56 -4.48 -36.95
CA TRP A 505 -26.75 -5.13 -37.47
C TRP A 505 -27.48 -4.20 -38.45
N VAL A 506 -27.99 -4.79 -39.54
CA VAL A 506 -28.83 -4.13 -40.53
C VAL A 506 -30.13 -4.91 -40.75
N ASP A 507 -31.22 -4.16 -40.95
CA ASP A 507 -32.55 -4.72 -41.16
C ASP A 507 -32.74 -5.20 -42.60
N VAL A 508 -32.24 -6.40 -42.89
CA VAL A 508 -32.46 -7.07 -44.18
C VAL A 508 -33.77 -7.85 -44.15
N PRO A 509 -34.62 -7.75 -45.20
CA PRO A 509 -35.79 -8.60 -45.36
C PRO A 509 -35.45 -10.10 -45.41
N CYS A 510 -36.35 -10.95 -44.92
CA CYS A 510 -36.19 -12.41 -44.98
C CYS A 510 -37.38 -13.09 -45.68
N TYR A 511 -37.28 -13.30 -47.00
CA TYR A 511 -38.29 -14.06 -47.75
C TYR A 511 -38.04 -15.57 -47.67
N MET A 512 -39.12 -16.33 -47.47
CA MET A 512 -39.08 -17.80 -47.46
C MET A 512 -39.11 -18.37 -48.88
N GLN A 513 -38.21 -19.30 -49.20
CA GLN A 513 -38.12 -19.90 -50.53
C GLN A 513 -39.30 -20.82 -50.85
N TYR A 514 -39.85 -21.51 -49.85
CA TYR A 514 -40.95 -22.45 -50.04
C TYR A 514 -42.32 -21.74 -50.21
N PRO A 515 -43.26 -22.37 -50.94
CA PRO A 515 -43.10 -23.60 -51.74
C PRO A 515 -42.53 -23.39 -53.16
N GLU A 516 -42.46 -22.16 -53.67
CA GLU A 516 -42.22 -21.85 -55.09
C GLU A 516 -40.79 -22.13 -55.56
N LEU A 517 -39.82 -22.07 -54.65
CA LEU A 517 -38.39 -22.21 -54.95
C LEU A 517 -37.76 -23.29 -54.05
N PRO A 518 -38.09 -24.59 -54.26
CA PRO A 518 -37.61 -25.66 -53.39
C PRO A 518 -36.08 -25.77 -53.32
N THR A 519 -35.36 -25.32 -54.35
CA THR A 519 -33.88 -25.35 -54.44
C THR A 519 -33.28 -23.96 -54.68
N GLY A 520 -34.05 -22.88 -54.48
CA GLY A 520 -33.66 -21.54 -54.92
C GLY A 520 -33.02 -20.63 -53.88
N CYS A 521 -32.38 -21.16 -52.83
CA CYS A 521 -31.85 -20.37 -51.72
C CYS A 521 -30.95 -19.20 -52.17
N GLU A 522 -30.08 -19.42 -53.16
CA GLU A 522 -29.19 -18.38 -53.71
C GLU A 522 -29.98 -17.24 -54.37
N SER A 523 -31.01 -17.57 -55.15
CA SER A 523 -31.85 -16.54 -55.80
C SER A 523 -32.69 -15.73 -54.80
N VAL A 524 -33.11 -16.36 -53.70
CA VAL A 524 -33.90 -15.72 -52.64
C VAL A 524 -33.00 -14.86 -51.75
N ALA A 525 -31.80 -15.32 -51.42
CA ALA A 525 -30.80 -14.53 -50.71
C ALA A 525 -30.42 -13.26 -51.50
N LEU A 526 -30.20 -13.38 -52.81
CA LEU A 526 -29.98 -12.21 -53.68
C LEU A 526 -31.21 -11.28 -53.71
N THR A 527 -32.42 -11.85 -53.68
CA THR A 527 -33.65 -11.04 -53.60
C THR A 527 -33.74 -10.27 -52.28
N ASN A 528 -33.39 -10.90 -51.16
CA ASN A 528 -33.31 -10.24 -49.85
C ASN A 528 -32.31 -9.07 -49.89
N LEU A 529 -31.11 -9.27 -50.45
CA LEU A 529 -30.12 -8.22 -50.64
C LEU A 529 -30.65 -7.06 -51.49
N LEU A 530 -31.21 -7.34 -52.66
CA LEU A 530 -31.75 -6.30 -53.53
C LEU A 530 -32.90 -5.53 -52.86
N ASN A 531 -33.75 -6.21 -52.08
CA ASN A 531 -34.84 -5.55 -51.39
C ASN A 531 -34.39 -4.70 -50.20
N TYR A 532 -33.25 -5.02 -49.57
CA TYR A 532 -32.60 -4.10 -48.62
C TYR A 532 -32.27 -2.74 -49.28
N TYR A 533 -31.84 -2.74 -50.55
CA TYR A 533 -31.62 -1.52 -51.35
C TYR A 533 -32.90 -0.92 -51.95
N GLY A 534 -34.09 -1.40 -51.56
CA GLY A 534 -35.37 -0.79 -51.92
C GLY A 534 -35.95 -1.21 -53.27
N PHE A 535 -35.44 -2.27 -53.91
CA PHE A 535 -35.93 -2.69 -55.23
C PHE A 535 -37.32 -3.35 -55.25
N GLY A 536 -37.83 -3.83 -54.11
CA GLY A 536 -39.23 -4.29 -53.97
C GLY A 536 -39.61 -5.51 -54.81
N LEU A 537 -38.67 -6.43 -55.04
CA LEU A 537 -38.83 -7.63 -55.85
C LEU A 537 -39.66 -8.72 -55.16
N SER A 538 -40.43 -9.47 -55.96
CA SER A 538 -40.97 -10.77 -55.54
C SER A 538 -39.86 -11.81 -55.48
N LYS A 539 -39.93 -12.75 -54.52
CA LYS A 539 -38.95 -13.85 -54.32
C LYS A 539 -38.64 -14.67 -55.57
N THR A 540 -39.56 -14.78 -56.53
CA THR A 540 -39.37 -15.54 -57.77
C THR A 540 -38.73 -14.75 -58.92
N THR A 541 -38.57 -13.43 -58.77
CA THR A 541 -38.18 -12.55 -59.87
C THR A 541 -36.77 -12.86 -60.38
N ILE A 542 -35.81 -12.99 -59.47
CA ILE A 542 -34.41 -13.31 -59.82
C ILE A 542 -34.32 -14.67 -60.47
N ALA A 543 -34.90 -15.70 -59.85
CA ALA A 543 -34.92 -17.07 -60.35
C ALA A 543 -35.57 -17.18 -61.74
N GLY A 544 -36.69 -16.49 -61.98
CA GLY A 544 -37.47 -16.64 -63.21
C GLY A 544 -36.98 -15.83 -64.41
N HIS A 545 -36.22 -14.76 -64.18
CA HIS A 545 -35.92 -13.79 -65.25
C HIS A 545 -34.45 -13.39 -65.38
N TYR A 546 -33.65 -13.50 -64.31
CA TYR A 546 -32.31 -12.91 -64.29
C TYR A 546 -31.19 -13.90 -63.98
N LEU A 547 -31.51 -15.01 -63.30
CA LEU A 547 -30.57 -16.09 -63.01
C LEU A 547 -30.35 -16.98 -64.24
N PRO A 548 -29.13 -17.06 -64.80
CA PRO A 548 -28.85 -17.96 -65.91
C PRO A 548 -29.02 -19.41 -65.45
N LEU A 549 -29.70 -20.26 -66.23
CA LEU A 549 -29.88 -21.69 -65.94
C LEU A 549 -28.99 -22.54 -66.85
N SER A 550 -28.50 -23.66 -66.34
CA SER A 550 -27.65 -24.60 -67.08
C SER A 550 -28.06 -26.05 -66.84
N TRP A 551 -28.37 -26.76 -67.93
CA TRP A 551 -28.66 -28.19 -67.96
C TRP A 551 -27.44 -29.08 -68.23
N SER A 552 -26.26 -28.48 -68.38
CA SER A 552 -24.97 -29.16 -68.57
C SER A 552 -24.10 -29.15 -67.31
N ASN A 553 -24.70 -28.96 -66.13
CA ASN A 553 -24.02 -28.87 -64.83
C ASN A 553 -23.01 -27.72 -64.68
N ASN A 554 -23.07 -26.65 -65.49
CA ASN A 554 -22.37 -25.41 -65.16
C ASN A 554 -23.05 -24.74 -63.96
N PHE A 555 -22.40 -24.82 -62.79
CA PHE A 555 -22.84 -24.21 -61.54
C PHE A 555 -22.10 -22.90 -61.20
N VAL A 556 -21.10 -22.52 -62.00
CA VAL A 556 -20.22 -21.37 -61.73
C VAL A 556 -20.79 -20.08 -62.27
N THR A 557 -21.20 -20.06 -63.54
CA THR A 557 -21.74 -18.85 -64.19
C THR A 557 -23.24 -18.95 -64.45
N ALA A 558 -23.87 -20.02 -63.96
CA ALA A 558 -25.29 -20.33 -64.08
C ALA A 558 -25.71 -21.26 -62.93
N PHE A 559 -27.02 -21.36 -62.71
CA PHE A 559 -27.62 -22.34 -61.82
C PHE A 559 -27.69 -23.70 -62.48
N ALA A 560 -27.07 -24.70 -61.85
CA ALA A 560 -27.01 -26.06 -62.38
C ALA A 560 -28.27 -26.85 -62.02
N GLY A 561 -29.35 -26.60 -62.75
CA GLY A 561 -30.68 -27.17 -62.50
C GLY A 561 -31.76 -26.12 -62.72
N ASP A 562 -32.88 -26.26 -62.01
CA ASP A 562 -33.97 -25.29 -62.00
C ASP A 562 -34.44 -25.03 -60.57
N PRO A 563 -34.33 -23.77 -60.07
CA PRO A 563 -34.68 -23.42 -58.69
C PRO A 563 -36.16 -23.63 -58.35
N PHE A 564 -37.04 -23.72 -59.36
CA PHE A 564 -38.47 -24.00 -59.19
C PHE A 564 -38.79 -25.49 -59.04
N THR A 565 -37.81 -26.38 -59.20
CA THR A 565 -38.02 -27.84 -59.14
C THR A 565 -37.03 -28.52 -58.20
N GLY A 566 -37.51 -29.48 -57.41
CA GLY A 566 -36.69 -30.24 -56.47
C GLY A 566 -36.03 -31.49 -57.07
N THR A 567 -36.08 -31.70 -58.39
CA THR A 567 -35.73 -32.98 -59.02
C THR A 567 -34.72 -32.83 -60.16
N GLY A 568 -33.54 -33.45 -59.98
CA GLY A 568 -32.51 -33.65 -61.01
C GLY A 568 -31.39 -32.60 -61.03
N GLY A 569 -30.13 -33.01 -61.24
CA GLY A 569 -28.97 -32.11 -61.37
C GLY A 569 -28.17 -31.85 -60.08
N LEU A 570 -27.21 -30.93 -60.13
CA LEU A 570 -26.44 -30.44 -58.96
C LEU A 570 -27.31 -29.57 -58.04
N ASN A 571 -28.30 -28.87 -58.60
CA ASN A 571 -29.28 -27.99 -57.94
C ASN A 571 -28.65 -26.96 -57.00
N GLY A 572 -27.88 -26.05 -57.59
CA GLY A 572 -27.27 -24.94 -56.88
C GLY A 572 -26.37 -24.12 -57.81
N CYS A 573 -25.86 -23.02 -57.26
CA CYS A 573 -24.80 -22.25 -57.87
C CYS A 573 -23.88 -21.63 -56.83
N VAL A 574 -22.79 -21.05 -57.33
CA VAL A 574 -21.78 -20.36 -56.53
C VAL A 574 -21.79 -18.85 -56.81
N ALA A 575 -21.08 -18.08 -55.98
CA ALA A 575 -21.07 -16.62 -56.02
C ALA A 575 -21.02 -15.96 -57.42
N PRO A 576 -20.19 -16.41 -58.40
CA PRO A 576 -20.16 -15.77 -59.71
C PRO A 576 -21.48 -15.83 -60.49
N ALA A 577 -22.28 -16.89 -60.35
CA ALA A 577 -23.59 -17.00 -61.00
C ALA A 577 -24.59 -15.99 -60.43
N ILE A 578 -24.52 -15.76 -59.12
CA ILE A 578 -25.35 -14.77 -58.41
C ILE A 578 -24.89 -13.35 -58.73
N VAL A 579 -23.59 -13.11 -58.87
CA VAL A 579 -23.07 -11.83 -59.36
C VAL A 579 -23.58 -11.51 -60.76
N ILE A 580 -23.61 -12.51 -61.66
CA ILE A 580 -24.18 -12.34 -63.00
C ILE A 580 -25.68 -12.05 -62.91
N ALA A 581 -26.43 -12.81 -62.10
CA ALA A 581 -27.87 -12.62 -61.93
C ALA A 581 -28.23 -11.23 -61.36
N GLY A 582 -27.51 -10.80 -60.32
CA GLY A 582 -27.68 -9.49 -59.69
C GLY A 582 -27.37 -8.36 -60.67
N ASN A 583 -26.26 -8.45 -61.41
CA ASN A 583 -25.92 -7.43 -62.41
C ASN A 583 -26.84 -7.42 -63.63
N ASN A 584 -27.39 -8.57 -64.05
CA ASN A 584 -28.44 -8.63 -65.08
C ASN A 584 -29.66 -7.83 -64.63
N TYR A 585 -30.11 -8.04 -63.39
CA TYR A 585 -31.22 -7.28 -62.82
C TYR A 585 -30.90 -5.79 -62.66
N LEU A 586 -29.78 -5.45 -62.01
CA LEU A 586 -29.40 -4.07 -61.71
C LEU A 586 -29.24 -3.23 -62.99
N SER A 587 -28.67 -3.83 -64.04
CA SER A 587 -28.57 -3.21 -65.36
C SER A 587 -29.95 -2.99 -65.99
N ALA A 588 -30.84 -3.99 -65.92
CA ALA A 588 -32.21 -3.87 -66.42
C ALA A 588 -33.06 -2.84 -65.65
N ALA A 589 -32.79 -2.67 -64.35
CA ALA A 589 -33.41 -1.68 -63.49
C ALA A 589 -32.82 -0.27 -63.66
N GLY A 590 -31.74 -0.10 -64.44
CA GLY A 590 -31.05 1.18 -64.61
C GLY A 590 -30.35 1.68 -63.34
N SER A 591 -30.00 0.78 -62.41
CA SER A 591 -29.31 1.13 -61.18
C SER A 591 -27.83 1.41 -61.41
N SER A 592 -27.25 2.30 -60.60
CA SER A 592 -25.80 2.48 -60.51
C SER A 592 -25.12 1.45 -59.59
N LEU A 593 -25.89 0.71 -58.79
CA LEU A 593 -25.38 -0.33 -57.90
C LEU A 593 -24.93 -1.55 -58.70
N ARG A 594 -24.02 -2.33 -58.13
CA ARG A 594 -23.47 -3.55 -58.76
C ARG A 594 -23.39 -4.69 -57.76
N ALA A 595 -23.73 -5.89 -58.23
CA ALA A 595 -23.40 -7.10 -57.50
C ALA A 595 -21.91 -7.41 -57.71
N VAL A 596 -21.20 -7.69 -56.63
CA VAL A 596 -19.76 -7.96 -56.64
C VAL A 596 -19.43 -9.25 -55.91
N ASP A 597 -18.50 -10.01 -56.49
CA ASP A 597 -17.96 -11.20 -55.85
C ASP A 597 -16.94 -10.76 -54.80
N VAL A 598 -17.27 -10.99 -53.53
CA VAL A 598 -16.41 -10.68 -52.38
C VAL A 598 -15.96 -11.96 -51.67
N SER A 599 -16.01 -13.08 -52.39
CA SER A 599 -15.53 -14.38 -51.91
C SER A 599 -14.06 -14.30 -51.50
N PHE A 600 -13.65 -15.21 -50.60
CA PHE A 600 -12.28 -15.30 -50.07
C PHE A 600 -11.83 -14.08 -49.24
N SER A 601 -12.76 -13.19 -48.88
CA SER A 601 -12.51 -12.11 -47.93
C SER A 601 -12.11 -12.65 -46.55
N SER A 602 -11.53 -11.79 -45.71
CA SER A 602 -11.34 -12.14 -44.29
C SER A 602 -12.63 -11.93 -43.50
N ILE A 603 -12.78 -12.60 -42.35
CA ILE A 603 -13.91 -12.36 -41.43
C ILE A 603 -14.00 -10.88 -41.03
N PRO A 604 -12.89 -10.19 -40.65
CA PRO A 604 -12.91 -8.75 -40.40
C PRO A 604 -13.42 -7.92 -41.59
N ALA A 605 -13.12 -8.32 -42.83
CA ALA A 605 -13.63 -7.61 -44.01
C ALA A 605 -15.15 -7.75 -44.16
N LEU A 606 -15.73 -8.93 -43.88
CA LEU A 606 -17.18 -9.11 -43.86
C LEU A 606 -17.84 -8.29 -42.74
N LYS A 607 -17.28 -8.34 -41.53
CA LYS A 607 -17.76 -7.54 -40.41
C LYS A 607 -17.69 -6.03 -40.69
N ASN A 608 -16.62 -5.56 -41.33
CA ASN A 608 -16.48 -4.17 -41.74
C ASN A 608 -17.55 -3.77 -42.77
N ARG A 609 -17.90 -4.64 -43.73
CA ARG A 609 -19.02 -4.37 -44.65
C ARG A 609 -20.34 -4.20 -43.90
N LEU A 610 -20.64 -5.07 -42.93
CA LEU A 610 -21.83 -4.94 -42.08
C LEU A 610 -21.83 -3.64 -41.27
N ALA A 611 -20.69 -3.30 -40.67
CA ALA A 611 -20.50 -2.03 -39.97
C ALA A 611 -20.64 -0.83 -40.92
N CYS A 612 -20.36 -0.97 -42.21
CA CYS A 612 -20.64 0.06 -43.22
C CYS A 612 -22.08 0.00 -43.77
N GLY A 613 -22.97 -0.80 -43.18
CA GLY A 613 -24.36 -0.93 -43.61
C GLY A 613 -24.56 -1.78 -44.86
N GLN A 614 -23.63 -2.69 -45.15
CA GLN A 614 -23.67 -3.54 -46.34
C GLN A 614 -23.85 -5.02 -45.95
N PRO A 615 -25.08 -5.57 -46.09
CA PRO A 615 -25.32 -6.99 -45.89
C PRO A 615 -24.70 -7.84 -47.00
N ILE A 616 -24.45 -9.12 -46.70
CA ILE A 616 -23.66 -10.00 -47.56
C ILE A 616 -24.40 -11.34 -47.73
N GLU A 617 -24.59 -11.78 -48.96
CA GLU A 617 -25.02 -13.14 -49.25
C GLU A 617 -23.82 -14.07 -49.15
N VAL A 618 -23.95 -15.16 -48.39
CA VAL A 618 -22.87 -16.12 -48.13
C VAL A 618 -23.37 -17.55 -48.23
N TRP A 619 -22.47 -18.46 -48.59
CA TRP A 619 -22.75 -19.89 -48.61
C TRP A 619 -22.37 -20.52 -47.28
N ASN A 620 -23.29 -21.28 -46.72
CA ASN A 620 -23.14 -22.05 -45.50
C ASN A 620 -23.89 -23.37 -45.63
N THR A 621 -24.06 -24.11 -44.53
CA THR A 621 -24.91 -25.30 -44.53
C THR A 621 -26.33 -24.96 -44.09
N GLU A 622 -27.30 -25.69 -44.64
CA GLU A 622 -28.72 -25.63 -44.28
C GLU A 622 -28.92 -25.71 -42.76
N TRP A 623 -28.18 -26.60 -42.09
CA TRP A 623 -28.30 -26.89 -40.66
C TRP A 623 -27.32 -26.09 -39.77
N GLY A 624 -26.52 -25.20 -40.35
CA GLY A 624 -25.50 -24.43 -39.61
C GLY A 624 -24.41 -25.27 -38.96
N GLY A 625 -24.19 -26.49 -39.45
CA GLY A 625 -23.14 -27.41 -39.00
C GLY A 625 -22.00 -27.56 -40.02
N TYR A 626 -21.18 -28.60 -39.86
CA TYR A 626 -20.08 -28.92 -40.78
C TYR A 626 -20.61 -29.31 -42.17
N PRO A 627 -19.94 -28.87 -43.26
CA PRO A 627 -20.35 -29.22 -44.61
C PRO A 627 -20.08 -30.70 -44.89
N GLY A 628 -20.98 -31.33 -45.65
CA GLY A 628 -20.71 -32.62 -46.27
C GLY A 628 -19.65 -32.50 -47.36
N GLY A 629 -19.19 -33.63 -47.91
CA GLY A 629 -18.13 -33.63 -48.92
C GLY A 629 -18.42 -32.71 -50.12
N ARG A 630 -17.36 -32.05 -50.63
CA ARG A 630 -17.42 -31.26 -51.86
C ARG A 630 -17.76 -32.16 -53.05
N TYR A 631 -18.92 -31.94 -53.67
CA TYR A 631 -19.43 -32.80 -54.75
C TYR A 631 -19.29 -32.17 -56.14
N ALA A 632 -19.00 -30.86 -56.21
CA ALA A 632 -18.61 -30.19 -57.45
C ALA A 632 -17.53 -29.13 -57.19
N ALA A 633 -16.60 -28.96 -58.12
CA ALA A 633 -15.52 -27.99 -58.04
C ALA A 633 -15.14 -27.48 -59.43
N SER A 634 -14.83 -26.20 -59.56
CA SER A 634 -14.37 -25.61 -60.82
C SER A 634 -13.55 -24.35 -60.57
N LEU A 635 -12.48 -24.20 -61.35
CA LEU A 635 -11.63 -23.01 -61.33
C LEU A 635 -12.25 -21.89 -62.17
N TYR A 636 -12.38 -20.71 -61.58
CA TYR A 636 -12.91 -19.53 -62.26
C TYR A 636 -12.21 -18.27 -61.73
N ASN A 637 -11.72 -17.43 -62.63
CA ASN A 637 -10.97 -16.22 -62.32
C ASN A 637 -9.84 -16.42 -61.29
N GLY A 638 -9.15 -17.57 -61.34
CA GLY A 638 -8.03 -17.88 -60.44
C GLY A 638 -8.43 -18.47 -59.08
N HIS A 639 -9.73 -18.64 -58.82
CA HIS A 639 -10.27 -19.19 -57.57
C HIS A 639 -11.04 -20.49 -57.80
N ASN A 640 -11.05 -21.38 -56.81
CA ASN A 640 -11.71 -22.68 -56.90
C ASN A 640 -13.07 -22.65 -56.18
N TYR A 641 -14.16 -22.56 -56.94
CA TYR A 641 -15.52 -22.54 -56.39
C TYR A 641 -16.09 -23.95 -56.28
N GLY A 642 -16.85 -24.21 -55.24
CA GLY A 642 -17.35 -25.55 -54.93
C GLY A 642 -18.79 -25.57 -54.45
N LEU A 643 -19.46 -26.68 -54.76
CA LEU A 643 -20.71 -27.04 -54.11
C LEU A 643 -20.43 -28.17 -53.11
N TRP A 644 -20.99 -28.02 -51.92
CA TRP A 644 -20.71 -28.87 -50.76
C TRP A 644 -21.98 -29.53 -50.23
N GLY A 645 -21.86 -30.71 -49.61
CA GLY A 645 -23.02 -31.39 -49.04
C GLY A 645 -23.74 -30.49 -48.02
N GLY A 646 -25.05 -30.28 -48.21
CA GLY A 646 -25.85 -29.34 -47.41
C GLY A 646 -25.73 -27.87 -47.84
N ASN A 647 -25.25 -27.60 -49.06
CA ASN A 647 -25.11 -26.26 -49.65
C ASN A 647 -26.36 -25.40 -49.44
N HIS A 648 -26.19 -24.23 -48.87
CA HIS A 648 -27.27 -23.28 -48.62
C HIS A 648 -26.73 -21.86 -48.71
N ALA A 649 -27.51 -20.94 -49.29
CA ALA A 649 -27.16 -19.52 -49.34
C ALA A 649 -28.09 -18.72 -48.43
N VAL A 650 -27.50 -17.81 -47.67
CA VAL A 650 -28.17 -16.98 -46.67
C VAL A 650 -27.63 -15.56 -46.71
N VAL A 651 -28.36 -14.59 -46.15
CA VAL A 651 -27.83 -13.23 -46.01
C VAL A 651 -27.33 -13.01 -44.58
N LEU A 652 -26.02 -12.81 -44.44
CA LEU A 652 -25.41 -12.32 -43.21
C LEU A 652 -25.76 -10.84 -43.05
N LYS A 653 -26.43 -10.51 -41.95
CA LYS A 653 -26.98 -9.16 -41.68
C LYS A 653 -26.50 -8.52 -40.39
N GLY A 654 -25.68 -9.22 -39.61
CA GLY A 654 -25.04 -8.64 -38.44
C GLY A 654 -24.19 -9.62 -37.65
N TYR A 655 -23.53 -9.11 -36.60
CA TYR A 655 -22.76 -9.87 -35.64
C TYR A 655 -22.75 -9.18 -34.27
N ASP A 656 -22.51 -9.97 -33.23
CA ASP A 656 -22.22 -9.51 -31.86
C ASP A 656 -21.04 -10.34 -31.33
N ASP A 657 -19.89 -9.68 -31.14
CA ASP A 657 -18.65 -10.34 -30.70
C ASP A 657 -18.60 -10.60 -29.19
N GLU A 658 -19.43 -9.92 -28.39
CA GLU A 658 -19.53 -10.22 -26.95
C GLU A 658 -20.30 -11.53 -26.73
N GLU A 659 -21.34 -11.75 -27.53
CA GLU A 659 -22.19 -12.95 -27.46
C GLU A 659 -21.70 -14.08 -28.38
N ASP A 660 -20.68 -13.83 -29.21
CA ASP A 660 -20.11 -14.78 -30.19
C ASP A 660 -21.15 -15.32 -31.20
N ILE A 661 -21.99 -14.42 -31.73
CA ILE A 661 -23.09 -14.75 -32.64
C ILE A 661 -23.11 -13.92 -33.92
N VAL A 662 -23.78 -14.46 -34.94
CA VAL A 662 -24.15 -13.76 -36.18
C VAL A 662 -25.66 -13.77 -36.39
N TYR A 663 -26.15 -12.73 -37.05
CA TYR A 663 -27.55 -12.60 -37.44
C TYR A 663 -27.69 -12.89 -38.94
N VAL A 664 -28.65 -13.73 -39.29
CA VAL A 664 -28.79 -14.28 -40.63
C VAL A 664 -30.26 -14.25 -41.06
N SER A 665 -30.51 -13.73 -42.27
CA SER A 665 -31.78 -13.94 -42.96
C SER A 665 -31.67 -15.21 -43.81
N ASP A 666 -32.36 -16.27 -43.35
CA ASP A 666 -32.32 -17.60 -43.91
C ASP A 666 -33.64 -17.91 -44.65
N SER A 667 -33.56 -18.18 -45.95
CA SER A 667 -34.75 -18.44 -46.78
C SER A 667 -35.50 -19.74 -46.45
N ILE A 668 -34.92 -20.61 -45.61
CA ILE A 668 -35.55 -21.85 -45.12
C ILE A 668 -36.04 -21.69 -43.69
N SER A 669 -35.31 -20.96 -42.85
CA SER A 669 -35.53 -20.92 -41.40
C SER A 669 -36.07 -19.58 -40.88
N GLY A 670 -36.14 -18.54 -41.71
CA GLY A 670 -36.49 -17.18 -41.30
C GLY A 670 -35.27 -16.40 -40.77
N ASP A 671 -35.51 -15.33 -40.02
CA ASP A 671 -34.43 -14.63 -39.32
C ASP A 671 -33.94 -15.46 -38.13
N VAL A 672 -32.67 -15.83 -38.16
CA VAL A 672 -32.05 -16.71 -37.17
C VAL A 672 -30.73 -16.15 -36.66
N THR A 673 -30.40 -16.52 -35.42
CA THR A 673 -29.09 -16.27 -34.80
C THR A 673 -28.28 -17.56 -34.83
N ARG A 674 -27.00 -17.49 -35.19
CA ARG A 674 -26.09 -18.64 -35.23
C ARG A 674 -24.80 -18.34 -34.45
N ASP A 675 -24.17 -19.37 -33.90
CA ASP A 675 -22.83 -19.28 -33.30
C ASP A 675 -21.82 -18.80 -34.36
N ALA A 676 -21.10 -17.73 -34.06
CA ALA A 676 -20.22 -17.06 -35.03
C ALA A 676 -19.03 -17.94 -35.40
N LYS A 677 -18.42 -18.64 -34.44
CA LYS A 677 -17.27 -19.53 -34.70
C LYS A 677 -17.66 -20.68 -35.62
N VAL A 678 -18.79 -21.34 -35.36
CA VAL A 678 -19.31 -22.41 -36.21
C VAL A 678 -19.68 -21.85 -37.59
N PHE A 679 -20.39 -20.72 -37.63
CA PHE A 679 -20.81 -20.11 -38.88
C PHE A 679 -19.63 -19.76 -39.80
N PHE A 680 -18.64 -19.02 -39.29
CA PHE A 680 -17.50 -18.58 -40.08
C PHE A 680 -16.54 -19.73 -40.41
N SER A 681 -16.35 -20.72 -39.52
CA SER A 681 -15.54 -21.90 -39.85
C SER A 681 -16.18 -22.73 -40.98
N THR A 682 -17.49 -22.94 -40.94
CA THR A 682 -18.23 -23.60 -42.03
C THR A 682 -18.13 -22.81 -43.33
N TRP A 683 -18.33 -21.49 -43.29
CA TRP A 683 -18.17 -20.63 -44.45
C TRP A 683 -16.76 -20.70 -45.06
N GLN A 684 -15.71 -20.70 -44.23
CA GLN A 684 -14.32 -20.87 -44.68
C GLN A 684 -14.07 -22.23 -45.33
N MET A 685 -14.64 -23.31 -44.79
CA MET A 685 -14.55 -24.64 -45.39
C MET A 685 -15.27 -24.69 -46.75
N MET A 686 -16.36 -23.94 -46.92
CA MET A 686 -17.17 -23.88 -48.14
C MET A 686 -16.65 -22.87 -49.18
N ASP A 687 -15.33 -22.74 -49.28
CA ASP A 687 -14.61 -21.86 -50.20
C ASP A 687 -14.89 -20.35 -49.97
N SER A 688 -15.30 -19.94 -48.76
CA SER A 688 -15.48 -18.53 -48.36
C SER A 688 -16.32 -17.70 -49.35
N GLN A 689 -17.36 -18.29 -49.91
CA GLN A 689 -18.15 -17.65 -50.97
C GLN A 689 -19.02 -16.53 -50.42
N ALA A 690 -19.01 -15.37 -51.08
CA ALA A 690 -19.75 -14.21 -50.65
C ALA A 690 -20.06 -13.23 -51.79
N VAL A 691 -21.25 -12.64 -51.76
CA VAL A 691 -21.71 -11.62 -52.71
C VAL A 691 -22.23 -10.41 -51.94
N ALA A 692 -21.86 -9.22 -52.38
CA ALA A 692 -22.37 -7.94 -51.85
C ALA A 692 -22.89 -7.07 -52.99
N ILE A 693 -23.69 -6.04 -52.66
CA ILE A 693 -24.13 -5.01 -53.60
C ILE A 693 -23.46 -3.68 -53.21
N GLU A 694 -22.77 -3.02 -54.14
CA GLU A 694 -22.07 -1.73 -53.90
C GLU A 694 -22.35 -0.65 -54.94
#